data_AF-A0A7J0H3M2-F1
#
_entry.id   AF-A0A7J0H3M2-F1
#
_cell.length_a   1.000
_cell.length_b   1.000
_cell.length_c   1.000
_cell.angle_alpha   90.00
_cell.angle_beta   90.00
_cell.angle_gamma   90.00
#
_symmetry.space_group_name_H-M   'P 1'
#
loop_
_entity.id
_entity.type
_entity.pdbx_description
1 polymer ?
#
loop_
_entity_poly.entity_id
_entity_poly.type
_entity_poly.pdbx_seq_one_letter_code
_entity_poly.pdbx_strand_id
1 'polypeptide(L)'
;MAIGTGFLSLSCGGTSFVDSSNIKWVSDSDYITTGNTATVNFVEGTEYSQVPVRFFPNSPGRKCYRLPVNVSSSVLVRAQFAYKNYDSLETPPAFSVSLGTAISTTVNLTSTDPWTEEFIWPANKDSLPLCLQSIPGAGFPVISTLEVRPLPQGAYKTGLEDFPNNFLRKSYRINCGYNDGPLRYPLDQYDRIWDADQDFSPFHVSTGFKMQSTVNLSSLKETPPAAVLQTARVLVRKDVLTYDLPLDTLGDYYIILYFAGILPVFPSFDILINGDVIWSNYAVKSWEASAMFITRKGIKSLNITMKGIRFYPQINGIEVYEIVNIPSESSSTTVSALQVIQQSTGLDLGWQDDPCLPTPWDHIGCEENLVTSLELSDINLRSISPTFGDLLDLKSLNLSFNQLTSFGFDLEDLINLQILDLQNNSLQGIVPDSLGELKELHLLNLENNKLQGTLPESLNRESLEVRTSGNLCLSFSLLTCNGVSRNRSHETPEGTIIFTKKQHDVHNHLGVVLGAVGGAVLALFFLSILAFLYTRGNKTEVTYTTRAETDIRNWNAAKFFTYKEIKAATNNFKEVIGRGSFGSVYLGKLQDGNLVAVKVRFDKSQLGADSFINEVSLLSQIRHQNLVSLKGFCHESKQQILVYEYLPGGSLTDNLYGASSKSVTLSWVRRLKIAVDAAKGLDYLHNGSEPRIIHRDVKSSNILMDMEMNAKISDFGLSKQVTRADATHVTTVVKGTAGYLDPEYYSTQQLTEKSDVYSFGVVLLELICGREPLNHSGTPDSFNLVLWAKPYLQAGAFQIVDESLKGTFDAESMRRAALIASRSVERDASRRPTIAEVLAELKVAYSIQLSYIAFTEHAN
;
A
#
# COMPACT_ATOMS: atom_id res chain seq x y z
N MET A 1 0.93 6.02 -56.43
CA MET A 1 1.95 5.49 -55.50
C MET A 1 1.28 5.41 -54.13
N ALA A 2 0.87 4.22 -53.71
CA ALA A 2 0.16 4.02 -52.45
C ALA A 2 1.15 4.22 -51.29
N ILE A 3 1.05 5.37 -50.62
CA ILE A 3 1.71 5.60 -49.35
C ILE A 3 1.08 4.58 -48.38
N GLY A 4 1.85 3.60 -47.92
CA GLY A 4 1.36 2.62 -46.95
C GLY A 4 0.76 3.37 -45.76
N THR A 5 -0.45 3.00 -45.34
CA THR A 5 -1.22 3.68 -44.29
C THR A 5 -0.52 3.72 -42.92
N GLY A 6 0.57 2.97 -42.76
CA GLY A 6 1.36 2.91 -41.52
C GLY A 6 0.60 2.24 -40.36
N PHE A 7 -0.54 1.61 -40.64
CA PHE A 7 -1.35 0.92 -39.63
C PHE A 7 -0.67 -0.36 -39.17
N LEU A 8 -0.71 -0.59 -37.86
CA LEU A 8 -0.42 -1.88 -37.25
C LEU A 8 -1.71 -2.41 -36.63
N SER A 9 -2.16 -3.59 -37.05
CA SER A 9 -3.34 -4.24 -36.50
C SER A 9 -2.97 -5.67 -36.13
N LEU A 10 -2.97 -5.98 -34.84
CA LEU A 10 -2.62 -7.29 -34.32
C LEU A 10 -3.87 -8.10 -34.03
N SER A 11 -3.92 -9.32 -34.57
CA SER A 11 -4.87 -10.35 -34.17
C SER A 11 -4.23 -11.17 -33.06
N CYS A 12 -4.63 -10.92 -31.81
CA CYS A 12 -3.98 -11.51 -30.64
C CYS A 12 -4.34 -12.99 -30.52
N GLY A 13 -3.32 -13.86 -30.61
CA GLY A 13 -3.51 -15.31 -30.62
C GLY A 13 -4.07 -15.88 -31.94
N GLY A 14 -4.20 -15.05 -32.98
CA GLY A 14 -4.73 -15.42 -34.29
C GLY A 14 -3.70 -15.44 -35.41
N THR A 15 -4.18 -15.79 -36.62
CA THR A 15 -3.41 -15.74 -37.87
C THR A 15 -3.64 -14.43 -38.60
N SER A 16 -2.72 -14.05 -39.49
CA SER A 16 -2.86 -12.85 -40.32
C SER A 16 -4.00 -12.96 -41.32
N PHE A 17 -4.79 -11.90 -41.50
CA PHE A 17 -5.89 -11.81 -42.48
C PHE A 17 -6.10 -10.37 -42.97
N VAL A 18 -7.01 -10.16 -43.93
CA VAL A 18 -7.45 -8.83 -44.36
C VAL A 18 -8.96 -8.75 -44.16
N ASP A 19 -9.42 -7.71 -43.48
CA ASP A 19 -10.84 -7.53 -43.18
C ASP A 19 -11.62 -6.91 -44.36
N SER A 20 -12.95 -6.78 -44.19
CA SER A 20 -13.84 -6.17 -45.18
C SER A 20 -13.54 -4.69 -45.45
N SER A 21 -12.86 -4.02 -44.52
CA SER A 21 -12.41 -2.63 -44.65
C SER A 21 -11.03 -2.53 -45.30
N ASN A 22 -10.48 -3.65 -45.80
CA ASN A 22 -9.18 -3.77 -46.42
C ASN A 22 -8.00 -3.41 -45.48
N ILE A 23 -8.20 -3.55 -44.16
CA ILE A 23 -7.15 -3.43 -43.16
C ILE A 23 -6.46 -4.79 -43.02
N LYS A 24 -5.13 -4.78 -43.10
CA LYS A 24 -4.31 -5.96 -42.89
C LYS A 24 -4.10 -6.20 -41.40
N TRP A 25 -4.57 -7.34 -40.91
CA TRP A 25 -4.34 -7.87 -39.58
C TRP A 25 -3.17 -8.86 -39.61
N VAL A 26 -2.23 -8.73 -38.68
CA VAL A 26 -1.07 -9.62 -38.54
C VAL A 26 -1.11 -10.36 -37.22
N SER A 27 -0.50 -11.55 -37.17
CA SER A 27 -0.33 -12.28 -35.90
C SER A 27 0.49 -11.46 -34.91
N ASP A 28 0.19 -11.59 -33.63
CA ASP A 28 0.87 -10.89 -32.54
C ASP A 28 2.16 -11.57 -32.07
N SER A 29 2.54 -12.70 -32.69
CA SER A 29 3.68 -13.54 -32.28
C SER A 29 5.05 -12.85 -32.32
N ASP A 30 5.22 -11.83 -33.18
CA ASP A 30 6.45 -11.03 -33.26
C ASP A 30 6.54 -9.96 -32.15
N TYR A 31 5.43 -9.71 -31.44
CA TYR A 31 5.29 -8.63 -30.45
C TYR A 31 5.17 -9.16 -29.02
N ILE A 32 4.82 -10.45 -28.87
CA ILE A 32 4.77 -11.13 -27.58
C ILE A 32 5.13 -12.61 -27.74
N THR A 33 5.99 -13.13 -26.86
CA THR A 33 6.48 -14.51 -26.90
C THR A 33 5.81 -15.44 -25.89
N THR A 34 4.94 -14.90 -25.04
CA THR A 34 4.28 -15.64 -23.95
C THR A 34 2.76 -15.64 -24.11
N GLY A 35 2.07 -16.45 -23.30
CA GLY A 35 0.61 -16.55 -23.29
C GLY A 35 0.07 -17.67 -24.19
N ASN A 36 -1.10 -18.17 -23.81
CA ASN A 36 -1.84 -19.21 -24.49
C ASN A 36 -2.87 -18.59 -25.43
N THR A 37 -3.30 -19.33 -26.46
CA THR A 37 -4.28 -18.85 -27.43
C THR A 37 -5.57 -19.67 -27.34
N ALA A 38 -6.70 -19.02 -27.60
CA ALA A 38 -8.01 -19.63 -27.71
C ALA A 38 -8.84 -18.92 -28.78
N THR A 39 -10.04 -19.42 -29.06
CA THR A 39 -10.98 -18.78 -29.98
C THR A 39 -12.33 -18.67 -29.31
N VAL A 40 -12.90 -17.48 -29.33
CA VAL A 40 -14.22 -17.19 -28.77
C VAL A 40 -15.23 -16.92 -29.87
N ASN A 41 -16.49 -17.24 -29.59
CA ASN A 41 -17.59 -16.99 -30.52
C ASN A 41 -18.37 -15.76 -30.06
N PHE A 42 -18.50 -14.78 -30.93
CA PHE A 42 -19.42 -13.66 -30.78
C PHE A 42 -20.70 -13.96 -31.55
N VAL A 43 -21.83 -13.72 -30.89
CA VAL A 43 -23.16 -13.81 -31.49
C VAL A 43 -23.79 -12.43 -31.36
N GLU A 44 -23.87 -11.71 -32.47
CA GLU A 44 -24.56 -10.42 -32.54
C GLU A 44 -25.77 -10.58 -33.46
N GLY A 45 -26.96 -10.75 -32.87
CA GLY A 45 -28.17 -11.09 -33.61
C GLY A 45 -28.08 -12.46 -34.29
N THR A 46 -28.01 -12.47 -35.63
CA THR A 46 -27.89 -13.69 -36.46
C THR A 46 -26.47 -13.94 -36.99
N GLU A 47 -25.52 -13.03 -36.76
CA GLU A 47 -24.15 -13.18 -37.24
C GLU A 47 -23.27 -13.86 -36.20
N TYR A 48 -22.52 -14.87 -36.66
CA TYR A 48 -21.54 -15.62 -35.89
C TYR A 48 -20.14 -15.20 -36.32
N SER A 49 -19.34 -14.66 -35.40
CA SER A 49 -17.94 -14.35 -35.66
C SER A 49 -17.03 -15.06 -34.66
N GLN A 50 -15.97 -15.66 -35.18
CA GLN A 50 -14.94 -16.32 -34.37
C GLN A 50 -13.78 -15.34 -34.19
N VAL A 51 -13.48 -15.00 -32.95
CA VAL A 51 -12.44 -14.04 -32.60
C VAL A 51 -11.34 -14.78 -31.83
N PRO A 52 -10.09 -14.78 -32.33
CA PRO A 52 -8.98 -15.33 -31.58
C PRO A 52 -8.65 -14.44 -30.37
N VAL A 53 -8.22 -15.06 -29.29
CA VAL A 53 -7.78 -14.37 -28.07
C VAL A 53 -6.46 -14.97 -27.58
N ARG A 54 -5.63 -14.11 -26.98
CA ARG A 54 -4.46 -14.53 -26.21
C ARG A 54 -4.70 -14.25 -24.73
N PHE A 55 -4.41 -15.23 -23.88
CA PHE A 55 -4.57 -15.13 -22.44
C PHE A 55 -3.33 -15.60 -21.68
N PHE A 56 -3.16 -15.15 -20.44
CA PHE A 56 -1.92 -15.32 -19.67
C PHE A 56 -2.17 -16.04 -18.33
N PRO A 57 -2.19 -17.38 -18.32
CA PRO A 57 -2.37 -18.15 -17.09
C PRO A 57 -1.10 -18.17 -16.23
N ASN A 58 -1.25 -18.10 -14.91
CA ASN A 58 -0.19 -18.32 -13.92
C ASN A 58 1.12 -17.52 -14.15
N SER A 59 1.01 -16.26 -14.58
CA SER A 59 2.22 -15.47 -14.81
C SER A 59 2.56 -14.55 -13.64
N PRO A 60 3.70 -14.76 -12.94
CA PRO A 60 4.29 -13.67 -12.17
C PRO A 60 4.69 -12.55 -13.15
N GLY A 61 4.45 -11.30 -12.72
CA GLY A 61 4.76 -10.10 -13.51
C GLY A 61 3.77 -9.74 -14.62
N ARG A 62 3.92 -8.51 -15.14
CA ARG A 62 3.13 -7.97 -16.25
C ARG A 62 3.57 -8.55 -17.59
N LYS A 63 2.64 -8.68 -18.55
CA LYS A 63 2.89 -9.18 -19.91
C LYS A 63 2.74 -8.07 -20.92
N CYS A 64 3.85 -7.67 -21.53
CA CYS A 64 3.92 -6.48 -22.37
C CYS A 64 4.01 -6.82 -23.86
N TYR A 65 3.17 -6.15 -24.65
CA TYR A 65 3.37 -5.95 -26.08
C TYR A 65 4.29 -4.75 -26.29
N ARG A 66 5.37 -4.93 -27.05
CA ARG A 66 6.27 -3.82 -27.43
C ARG A 66 5.89 -3.29 -28.80
N LEU A 67 5.16 -2.19 -28.82
CA LEU A 67 4.59 -1.62 -30.04
C LEU A 67 5.57 -0.62 -30.67
N PRO A 68 5.92 -0.77 -31.96
CA PRO A 68 6.76 0.20 -32.65
C PRO A 68 6.01 1.50 -32.87
N VAL A 69 6.63 2.63 -32.54
CA VAL A 69 6.04 3.96 -32.64
C VAL A 69 7.00 4.92 -33.33
N ASN A 70 6.47 5.87 -34.10
CA ASN A 70 7.28 6.91 -34.74
C ASN A 70 7.37 8.14 -33.82
N VAL A 71 8.59 8.50 -33.38
CA VAL A 71 8.85 9.62 -32.44
C VAL A 71 8.39 10.99 -32.98
N SER A 72 8.14 11.13 -34.28
CA SER A 72 7.75 12.41 -34.88
C SER A 72 6.26 12.76 -34.76
N SER A 73 5.39 11.80 -34.44
CA SER A 73 3.92 11.97 -34.50
C SER A 73 3.19 11.13 -33.45
N SER A 74 2.27 11.75 -32.70
CA SER A 74 1.39 11.05 -31.75
C SER A 74 0.71 9.84 -32.40
N VAL A 75 0.36 8.85 -31.62
CA VAL A 75 -0.32 7.64 -32.12
C VAL A 75 -1.58 7.35 -31.34
N LEU A 76 -2.59 6.85 -32.03
CA LEU A 76 -3.75 6.25 -31.41
C LEU A 76 -3.46 4.76 -31.19
N VAL A 77 -3.67 4.29 -29.97
CA VAL A 77 -3.55 2.89 -29.56
C VAL A 77 -4.90 2.41 -29.08
N ARG A 78 -5.42 1.33 -29.65
CA ARG A 78 -6.69 0.74 -29.24
C ARG A 78 -6.51 -0.73 -28.92
N ALA A 79 -6.99 -1.16 -27.76
CA ALA A 79 -6.95 -2.55 -27.32
C ALA A 79 -8.37 -3.03 -27.02
N GLN A 80 -8.70 -4.25 -27.47
CA GLN A 80 -9.94 -4.92 -27.12
C GLN A 80 -9.66 -6.19 -26.32
N PHE A 81 -10.50 -6.43 -25.32
CA PHE A 81 -10.41 -7.54 -24.40
C PHE A 81 -11.73 -8.31 -24.44
N ALA A 82 -11.64 -9.62 -24.69
CA ALA A 82 -12.80 -10.48 -24.87
C ALA A 82 -12.60 -11.78 -24.08
N TYR A 83 -13.55 -12.10 -23.20
CA TYR A 83 -13.51 -13.34 -22.42
C TYR A 83 -14.36 -14.42 -23.04
N LYS A 84 -15.68 -14.17 -23.18
CA LYS A 84 -16.65 -15.11 -23.78
C LYS A 84 -16.46 -16.57 -23.37
N ASN A 85 -16.08 -16.80 -22.10
CA ASN A 85 -15.85 -18.10 -21.50
C ASN A 85 -14.84 -19.00 -22.24
N TYR A 86 -13.74 -18.42 -22.77
CA TYR A 86 -12.72 -19.19 -23.49
C TYR A 86 -12.10 -20.34 -22.68
N ASP A 87 -12.10 -20.24 -21.35
CA ASP A 87 -11.50 -21.22 -20.43
C ASP A 87 -12.52 -22.19 -19.81
N SER A 88 -13.81 -22.05 -20.15
CA SER A 88 -14.91 -22.86 -19.59
C SER A 88 -15.06 -22.78 -18.06
N LEU A 89 -14.56 -21.73 -17.42
CA LEU A 89 -14.65 -21.54 -15.96
C LEU A 89 -15.86 -20.71 -15.53
N GLU A 90 -16.52 -20.01 -16.45
CA GLU A 90 -17.64 -19.10 -16.20
C GLU A 90 -17.30 -17.96 -15.21
N THR A 91 -16.02 -17.60 -15.11
CA THR A 91 -15.52 -16.54 -14.23
C THR A 91 -14.79 -15.48 -15.05
N PRO A 92 -15.50 -14.44 -15.55
CA PRO A 92 -14.87 -13.40 -16.34
C PRO A 92 -13.78 -12.68 -15.54
N PRO A 93 -12.60 -12.44 -16.14
CA PRO A 93 -11.47 -11.90 -15.40
C PRO A 93 -11.54 -10.39 -15.23
N ALA A 94 -10.87 -9.90 -14.18
CA ALA A 94 -10.51 -8.49 -14.02
C ALA A 94 -9.00 -8.34 -13.87
N PHE A 95 -8.42 -7.38 -14.59
CA PHE A 95 -6.97 -7.19 -14.65
C PHE A 95 -6.61 -5.75 -15.00
N SER A 96 -5.41 -5.32 -14.60
CA SER A 96 -4.93 -3.97 -14.87
C SER A 96 -4.22 -3.90 -16.22
N VAL A 97 -4.39 -2.78 -16.92
CA VAL A 97 -3.68 -2.49 -18.17
C VAL A 97 -2.83 -1.24 -17.97
N SER A 98 -1.55 -1.33 -18.29
CA SER A 98 -0.61 -0.21 -18.25
C SER A 98 -0.11 0.15 -19.65
N LEU A 99 0.01 1.43 -19.92
CA LEU A 99 0.61 1.98 -21.13
C LEU A 99 1.83 2.81 -20.73
N GLY A 100 3.03 2.37 -21.12
CA GLY A 100 4.27 2.91 -20.57
C GLY A 100 4.44 2.54 -19.09
N THR A 101 4.79 3.53 -18.28
CA THR A 101 4.89 3.45 -16.81
C THR A 101 3.56 3.71 -16.09
N ALA A 102 2.53 4.16 -16.81
CA ALA A 102 1.25 4.52 -16.22
C ALA A 102 0.27 3.34 -16.22
N ILE A 103 -0.38 3.07 -15.08
CA ILE A 103 -1.59 2.24 -15.06
C ILE A 103 -2.70 3.04 -15.73
N SER A 104 -3.20 2.56 -16.85
CA SER A 104 -4.18 3.28 -17.67
C SER A 104 -5.62 2.98 -17.24
N THR A 105 -5.94 1.73 -16.94
CA THR A 105 -7.30 1.30 -16.57
C THR A 105 -7.29 -0.08 -15.92
N THR A 106 -8.38 -0.43 -15.22
CA THR A 106 -8.67 -1.79 -14.77
C THR A 106 -9.81 -2.34 -15.60
N VAL A 107 -9.50 -3.33 -16.44
CA VAL A 107 -10.48 -4.03 -17.27
C VAL A 107 -11.27 -4.97 -16.38
N ASN A 108 -12.60 -4.89 -16.44
CA ASN A 108 -13.49 -5.79 -15.74
C ASN A 108 -14.51 -6.40 -16.71
N LEU A 109 -14.25 -7.64 -17.14
CA LEU A 109 -15.09 -8.35 -18.11
C LEU A 109 -16.38 -8.91 -17.49
N THR A 110 -16.63 -8.71 -16.20
CA THR A 110 -17.93 -9.02 -15.58
C THR A 110 -18.99 -7.95 -15.87
N SER A 111 -18.59 -6.69 -16.02
CA SER A 111 -19.52 -5.58 -16.30
C SER A 111 -19.72 -5.36 -17.80
N THR A 112 -18.66 -5.48 -18.59
CA THR A 112 -18.68 -5.24 -20.04
C THR A 112 -17.77 -6.23 -20.75
N ASP A 113 -18.34 -7.08 -21.63
CA ASP A 113 -17.60 -8.03 -22.46
C ASP A 113 -18.19 -8.02 -23.89
N PRO A 114 -17.50 -7.46 -24.90
CA PRO A 114 -16.07 -7.09 -24.90
C PRO A 114 -15.81 -5.70 -24.31
N TRP A 115 -14.63 -5.51 -23.71
CA TRP A 115 -14.15 -4.21 -23.24
C TRP A 115 -13.18 -3.61 -24.27
N THR A 116 -13.33 -2.33 -24.61
CA THR A 116 -12.44 -1.64 -25.56
C THR A 116 -11.87 -0.38 -24.91
N GLU A 117 -10.55 -0.22 -24.97
CA GLU A 117 -9.84 0.96 -24.51
C GLU A 117 -9.12 1.63 -25.69
N GLU A 118 -9.12 2.96 -25.71
CA GLU A 118 -8.43 3.74 -26.73
C GLU A 118 -7.65 4.90 -26.10
N PHE A 119 -6.41 5.06 -26.54
CA PHE A 119 -5.46 6.02 -26.01
C PHE A 119 -4.85 6.85 -27.15
N ILE A 120 -4.48 8.09 -26.86
CA ILE A 120 -3.63 8.93 -27.73
C ILE A 120 -2.33 9.14 -26.99
N TRP A 121 -1.29 8.46 -27.48
CA TRP A 121 0.04 8.50 -26.90
C TRP A 121 0.90 9.59 -27.56
N PRO A 122 1.57 10.46 -26.78
CA PRO A 122 2.50 11.43 -27.34
C PRO A 122 3.77 10.73 -27.84
N ALA A 123 4.27 11.15 -28.99
CA ALA A 123 5.49 10.57 -29.53
C ALA A 123 6.73 11.06 -28.79
N ASN A 124 7.23 10.23 -27.88
CA ASN A 124 8.42 10.47 -27.06
C ASN A 124 9.44 9.32 -27.13
N LYS A 125 9.07 8.17 -27.71
CA LYS A 125 9.87 6.94 -27.78
C LYS A 125 9.61 6.16 -29.06
N ASP A 126 10.59 5.35 -29.47
CA ASP A 126 10.48 4.44 -30.62
C ASP A 126 9.66 3.18 -30.34
N SER A 127 9.44 2.87 -29.06
CA SER A 127 8.71 1.69 -28.59
C SER A 127 7.81 2.05 -27.43
N LEU A 128 6.56 1.55 -27.48
CA LEU A 128 5.54 1.76 -26.46
C LEU A 128 5.11 0.41 -25.88
N PRO A 129 5.40 0.14 -24.59
CA PRO A 129 4.93 -1.06 -23.94
C PRO A 129 3.45 -0.90 -23.54
N LEU A 130 2.61 -1.83 -23.99
CA LEU A 130 1.25 -2.04 -23.46
C LEU A 130 1.25 -3.36 -22.69
N CYS A 131 1.02 -3.29 -21.39
CA CYS A 131 1.14 -4.46 -20.52
C CYS A 131 -0.15 -4.82 -19.80
N LEU A 132 -0.36 -6.13 -19.64
CA LEU A 132 -1.46 -6.70 -18.87
C LEU A 132 -0.91 -7.23 -17.54
N GLN A 133 -1.56 -6.89 -16.44
CA GLN A 133 -1.17 -7.29 -15.09
C GLN A 133 -2.33 -8.00 -14.39
N SER A 134 -2.09 -9.22 -13.93
CA SER A 134 -3.08 -10.01 -13.20
C SER A 134 -3.41 -9.40 -11.85
N ILE A 135 -4.70 -9.46 -11.48
CA ILE A 135 -5.15 -9.15 -10.13
C ILE A 135 -5.35 -10.48 -9.40
N PRO A 136 -4.70 -10.72 -8.24
CA PRO A 136 -4.79 -12.00 -7.53
C PRO A 136 -6.25 -12.41 -7.25
N GLY A 137 -6.62 -13.62 -7.69
CA GLY A 137 -7.97 -14.16 -7.52
C GLY A 137 -9.03 -13.65 -8.50
N ALA A 138 -8.65 -12.84 -9.49
CA ALA A 138 -9.59 -12.24 -10.45
C ALA A 138 -9.49 -12.81 -11.88
N GLY A 139 -9.05 -14.06 -12.05
CA GLY A 139 -8.93 -14.72 -13.35
C GLY A 139 -7.69 -14.28 -14.17
N PHE A 140 -7.62 -14.73 -15.42
CA PHE A 140 -6.44 -14.53 -16.28
C PHE A 140 -6.62 -13.36 -17.26
N PRO A 141 -5.63 -12.44 -17.36
CA PRO A 141 -5.66 -11.39 -18.37
C PRO A 141 -5.80 -11.95 -19.78
N VAL A 142 -6.62 -11.31 -20.61
CA VAL A 142 -6.94 -11.74 -21.97
C VAL A 142 -7.05 -10.54 -22.91
N ILE A 143 -6.58 -10.68 -24.16
CA ILE A 143 -6.63 -9.66 -25.20
C ILE A 143 -7.01 -10.29 -26.55
N SER A 144 -7.85 -9.60 -27.34
CA SER A 144 -8.31 -10.07 -28.65
C SER A 144 -7.67 -9.30 -29.81
N THR A 145 -7.60 -7.98 -29.70
CA THR A 145 -7.05 -7.12 -30.76
C THR A 145 -6.25 -5.96 -30.20
N LEU A 146 -5.25 -5.53 -30.97
CA LEU A 146 -4.42 -4.36 -30.67
C LEU A 146 -4.12 -3.58 -31.94
N GLU A 147 -4.54 -2.32 -31.99
CA GLU A 147 -4.45 -1.45 -33.16
C GLU A 147 -3.59 -0.22 -32.83
N VAL A 148 -2.65 0.12 -33.72
CA VAL A 148 -1.86 1.36 -33.66
C VAL A 148 -2.08 2.15 -34.95
N ARG A 149 -2.43 3.43 -34.82
CA ARG A 149 -2.71 4.35 -35.93
C ARG A 149 -1.84 5.61 -35.80
N PRO A 150 -0.97 5.89 -36.77
CA PRO A 150 -0.24 7.16 -36.82
C PRO A 150 -1.20 8.34 -36.98
N LEU A 151 -1.02 9.38 -36.17
CA LEU A 151 -1.78 10.63 -36.26
C LEU A 151 -0.94 11.71 -36.96
N PRO A 152 -1.55 12.80 -37.47
CA PRO A 152 -0.79 13.87 -38.11
C PRO A 152 0.11 14.58 -37.09
N GLN A 153 1.20 15.19 -37.56
CA GLN A 153 2.13 15.89 -36.68
C GLN A 153 1.44 17.01 -35.90
N GLY A 154 1.61 17.00 -34.58
CA GLY A 154 0.99 17.99 -33.69
C GLY A 154 -0.44 17.65 -33.26
N ALA A 155 -0.96 16.46 -33.62
CA ALA A 155 -2.27 16.01 -33.23
C ALA A 155 -2.47 16.02 -31.70
N TYR A 156 -3.60 16.57 -31.25
CA TYR A 156 -4.06 16.64 -29.86
C TYR A 156 -3.10 17.37 -28.92
N LYS A 157 -2.34 18.36 -29.42
CA LYS A 157 -1.45 19.18 -28.58
C LYS A 157 -2.05 20.52 -28.14
N THR A 158 -3.02 21.04 -28.88
CA THR A 158 -3.61 22.36 -28.61
C THR A 158 -4.35 22.37 -27.28
N GLY A 159 -4.09 23.34 -26.41
CA GLY A 159 -4.79 23.46 -25.12
C GLY A 159 -4.31 22.50 -24.02
N LEU A 160 -3.24 21.73 -24.26
CA LEU A 160 -2.59 20.86 -23.27
C LEU A 160 -1.26 21.42 -22.76
N GLU A 161 -0.99 22.72 -22.90
CA GLU A 161 0.29 23.33 -22.52
C GLU A 161 0.63 23.17 -21.03
N ASP A 162 -0.39 23.11 -20.16
CA ASP A 162 -0.26 22.84 -18.71
C ASP A 162 0.08 21.37 -18.37
N PHE A 163 0.03 20.47 -19.36
CA PHE A 163 0.23 19.03 -19.19
C PHE A 163 1.38 18.57 -20.11
N PRO A 164 2.64 18.61 -19.64
CA PRO A 164 3.78 18.32 -20.49
C PRO A 164 4.06 16.82 -20.65
N ASN A 165 3.61 15.98 -19.71
CA ASN A 165 3.86 14.54 -19.71
C ASN A 165 2.59 13.74 -19.39
N ASN A 166 1.71 13.64 -20.38
CA ASN A 166 0.44 12.94 -20.28
C ASN A 166 0.11 12.24 -21.60
N PHE A 167 -0.76 11.24 -21.53
CA PHE A 167 -1.50 10.73 -22.68
C PHE A 167 -2.99 10.99 -22.47
N LEU A 168 -3.77 10.79 -23.53
CA LEU A 168 -5.21 10.94 -23.47
C LEU A 168 -5.88 9.57 -23.53
N ARG A 169 -6.84 9.31 -22.64
CA ARG A 169 -7.68 8.11 -22.66
C ARG A 169 -9.08 8.49 -23.13
N LYS A 170 -9.62 7.82 -24.15
CA LYS A 170 -10.93 8.15 -24.74
C LYS A 170 -12.04 7.86 -23.72
N SER A 171 -12.85 8.88 -23.41
CA SER A 171 -14.14 8.69 -22.72
C SER A 171 -15.28 8.67 -23.74
N TYR A 172 -15.31 9.66 -24.65
CA TYR A 172 -16.35 9.77 -25.68
C TYR A 172 -15.76 10.27 -27.00
N ARG A 173 -16.23 9.72 -28.12
CA ARG A 173 -16.05 10.31 -29.46
C ARG A 173 -17.36 10.16 -30.22
N ILE A 174 -18.18 11.20 -30.24
CA ILE A 174 -19.58 11.13 -30.68
C ILE A 174 -19.75 11.89 -32.00
N ASN A 175 -20.34 11.22 -33.00
CA ASN A 175 -20.89 11.86 -34.18
C ASN A 175 -22.32 12.34 -33.88
N CYS A 176 -22.47 13.62 -33.53
CA CYS A 176 -23.74 14.20 -33.07
C CYS A 176 -24.82 14.23 -34.18
N GLY A 177 -24.38 14.17 -35.43
CA GLY A 177 -25.25 14.21 -36.61
C GLY A 177 -25.64 12.85 -37.16
N TYR A 178 -25.33 11.74 -36.49
CA TYR A 178 -25.59 10.40 -37.02
C TYR A 178 -26.03 9.44 -35.94
N ASN A 179 -26.97 8.55 -36.28
CA ASN A 179 -27.55 7.57 -35.37
C ASN A 179 -27.33 6.11 -35.84
N ASP A 180 -26.96 5.88 -37.11
CA ASP A 180 -26.88 4.56 -37.72
C ASP A 180 -25.48 3.92 -37.53
N GLY A 181 -25.13 3.65 -36.28
CA GLY A 181 -23.90 2.92 -35.92
C GLY A 181 -22.59 3.71 -36.03
N PRO A 182 -21.47 3.10 -35.65
CA PRO A 182 -20.18 3.78 -35.56
C PRO A 182 -19.56 4.04 -36.94
N LEU A 183 -18.88 5.18 -37.08
CA LEU A 183 -18.10 5.54 -38.26
C LEU A 183 -16.61 5.35 -38.01
N ARG A 184 -15.90 4.68 -38.93
CA ARG A 184 -14.44 4.47 -38.89
C ARG A 184 -13.81 4.41 -40.29
N TYR A 185 -12.58 3.90 -40.42
CA TYR A 185 -11.93 3.69 -41.72
C TYR A 185 -12.82 2.88 -42.70
N PRO A 186 -12.88 3.25 -44.00
CA PRO A 186 -12.06 4.25 -44.70
C PRO A 186 -12.60 5.69 -44.65
N LEU A 187 -13.72 5.94 -43.98
CA LEU A 187 -14.32 7.30 -43.91
C LEU A 187 -13.50 8.24 -43.02
N ASP A 188 -12.90 7.70 -41.94
CA ASP A 188 -11.84 8.37 -41.19
C ASP A 188 -10.47 7.80 -41.56
N GLN A 189 -9.62 8.62 -42.17
CA GLN A 189 -8.28 8.22 -42.64
C GLN A 189 -7.33 7.81 -41.51
N TYR A 190 -7.61 8.21 -40.26
CA TYR A 190 -6.83 7.84 -39.08
C TYR A 190 -7.48 6.68 -38.31
N ASP A 191 -8.55 6.11 -38.85
CA ASP A 191 -9.31 5.01 -38.26
C ASP A 191 -9.78 5.28 -36.82
N ARG A 192 -10.10 6.54 -36.51
CA ARG A 192 -10.83 6.89 -35.28
C ARG A 192 -12.24 6.33 -35.37
N ILE A 193 -12.71 5.71 -34.29
CA ILE A 193 -14.10 5.27 -34.17
C ILE A 193 -14.92 6.42 -33.60
N TRP A 194 -15.92 6.86 -34.36
CA TRP A 194 -16.93 7.84 -33.98
C TRP A 194 -18.24 7.13 -33.68
N ASP A 195 -18.64 7.14 -32.41
CA ASP A 195 -19.84 6.52 -31.89
C ASP A 195 -21.08 7.32 -32.33
N ALA A 196 -22.17 6.62 -32.65
CA ALA A 196 -23.44 7.24 -33.00
C ALA A 196 -24.10 7.89 -31.77
N ASP A 197 -24.80 9.00 -31.95
CA ASP A 197 -25.45 9.75 -30.87
C ASP A 197 -26.83 9.13 -30.54
N GLN A 198 -26.80 7.87 -30.04
CA GLN A 198 -27.98 7.03 -29.79
C GLN A 198 -28.66 7.29 -28.44
N ASP A 199 -27.93 7.77 -27.44
CA ASP A 199 -28.43 7.90 -26.07
C ASP A 199 -29.22 9.19 -25.80
N PHE A 200 -29.32 10.09 -26.78
CA PHE A 200 -29.92 11.42 -26.60
C PHE A 200 -31.40 11.50 -27.04
N SER A 201 -32.26 12.01 -26.15
CA SER A 201 -33.69 12.26 -26.42
C SER A 201 -34.08 13.71 -26.11
N PRO A 202 -34.87 14.40 -26.97
CA PRO A 202 -35.50 13.93 -28.21
C PRO A 202 -34.55 13.93 -29.41
N PHE A 203 -34.73 12.94 -30.29
CA PHE A 203 -33.93 12.76 -31.50
C PHE A 203 -34.23 13.82 -32.56
N HIS A 204 -33.30 14.75 -32.79
CA HIS A 204 -33.35 15.66 -33.93
C HIS A 204 -31.97 15.76 -34.60
N VAL A 205 -31.83 15.07 -35.73
CA VAL A 205 -30.63 15.05 -36.57
C VAL A 205 -30.92 15.77 -37.87
N SER A 206 -29.97 16.54 -38.39
CA SER A 206 -30.07 17.12 -39.73
C SER A 206 -29.99 16.02 -40.80
N THR A 207 -31.13 15.51 -41.26
CA THR A 207 -31.18 14.60 -42.40
C THR A 207 -30.92 15.38 -43.69
N GLY A 208 -29.71 15.25 -44.25
CA GLY A 208 -29.56 15.39 -45.71
C GLY A 208 -29.18 16.75 -46.29
N PHE A 209 -28.39 17.58 -45.61
CA PHE A 209 -27.65 18.64 -46.33
C PHE A 209 -26.33 18.07 -46.88
N LYS A 210 -26.39 17.43 -48.05
CA LYS A 210 -25.17 17.13 -48.82
C LYS A 210 -24.53 18.46 -49.21
N MET A 211 -23.42 18.80 -48.59
CA MET A 211 -22.62 19.96 -48.98
C MET A 211 -22.23 19.85 -50.47
N GLN A 212 -22.57 20.87 -51.25
CA GLN A 212 -22.16 20.98 -52.66
C GLN A 212 -20.74 21.51 -52.83
N SER A 213 -20.10 21.98 -51.75
CA SER A 213 -18.81 22.67 -51.78
C SER A 213 -17.95 22.36 -50.54
N THR A 214 -16.64 22.37 -50.73
CA THR A 214 -15.60 22.08 -49.73
C THR A 214 -15.63 23.11 -48.60
N VAL A 215 -15.87 22.65 -47.36
CA VAL A 215 -15.71 23.46 -46.15
C VAL A 215 -14.27 23.94 -46.06
N ASN A 216 -14.07 25.20 -45.68
CA ASN A 216 -12.73 25.66 -45.37
C ASN A 216 -12.24 25.01 -44.06
N LEU A 217 -11.28 24.08 -44.19
CA LEU A 217 -10.68 23.33 -43.08
C LEU A 217 -9.34 23.91 -42.61
N SER A 218 -8.91 25.07 -43.15
CA SER A 218 -7.57 25.62 -42.90
C SER A 218 -7.27 25.97 -41.43
N SER A 219 -8.31 26.07 -40.59
CA SER A 219 -8.21 26.35 -39.15
C SER A 219 -8.00 25.11 -38.28
N LEU A 220 -8.17 23.89 -38.82
CA LEU A 220 -8.15 22.64 -38.05
C LEU A 220 -6.90 21.83 -38.34
N LYS A 221 -6.03 21.64 -37.33
CA LYS A 221 -4.84 20.77 -37.44
C LYS A 221 -5.22 19.29 -37.49
N GLU A 222 -6.22 18.87 -36.70
CA GLU A 222 -6.83 17.54 -36.81
C GLU A 222 -8.24 17.68 -37.37
N THR A 223 -8.44 17.28 -38.62
CA THR A 223 -9.77 17.34 -39.24
C THR A 223 -10.57 16.08 -38.93
N PRO A 224 -11.77 16.19 -38.34
CA PRO A 224 -12.72 15.08 -38.30
C PRO A 224 -13.13 14.71 -39.74
N PRO A 225 -13.61 13.47 -39.97
CA PRO A 225 -13.98 13.02 -41.30
C PRO A 225 -15.16 13.85 -41.83
N ALA A 226 -15.22 14.03 -43.16
CA ALA A 226 -16.25 14.86 -43.78
C ALA A 226 -17.67 14.42 -43.40
N ALA A 227 -17.89 13.12 -43.21
CA ALA A 227 -19.18 12.57 -42.78
C ALA A 227 -19.65 13.08 -41.40
N VAL A 228 -18.73 13.37 -40.48
CA VAL A 228 -19.05 13.99 -39.16
C VAL A 228 -19.36 15.47 -39.34
N LEU A 229 -18.64 16.19 -40.21
CA LEU A 229 -18.87 17.62 -40.43
C LEU A 229 -20.09 17.94 -41.31
N GLN A 230 -20.54 16.99 -42.14
CA GLN A 230 -21.70 17.16 -43.02
C GLN A 230 -23.04 16.96 -42.31
N THR A 231 -23.01 16.47 -41.07
CA THR A 231 -24.20 16.23 -40.26
C THR A 231 -24.05 16.89 -38.90
N ALA A 232 -25.16 17.23 -38.27
CA ALA A 232 -25.16 17.82 -36.93
C ALA A 232 -26.45 17.54 -36.17
N ARG A 233 -26.36 17.59 -34.84
CA ARG A 233 -27.53 17.68 -33.96
C ARG A 233 -28.10 19.09 -34.04
N VAL A 234 -29.39 19.21 -34.34
CA VAL A 234 -30.09 20.49 -34.47
C VAL A 234 -31.45 20.38 -33.80
N LEU A 235 -31.70 21.16 -32.74
CA LEU A 235 -33.01 21.16 -32.06
C LEU A 235 -33.91 22.27 -32.58
N VAL A 236 -35.13 21.90 -33.00
CA VAL A 236 -36.17 22.85 -33.39
C VAL A 236 -36.95 23.27 -32.13
N ARG A 237 -37.02 24.58 -31.84
CA ARG A 237 -37.82 25.19 -30.74
C ARG A 237 -37.38 24.89 -29.30
N LYS A 238 -36.08 24.75 -29.04
CA LYS A 238 -35.54 24.75 -27.65
C LYS A 238 -34.50 25.85 -27.47
N ASP A 239 -34.60 26.58 -26.37
CA ASP A 239 -33.66 27.66 -25.99
C ASP A 239 -32.39 27.12 -25.29
N VAL A 240 -32.33 25.80 -25.06
CA VAL A 240 -31.22 25.09 -24.43
C VAL A 240 -30.99 23.73 -25.10
N LEU A 241 -29.74 23.39 -25.40
CA LEU A 241 -29.27 22.05 -25.76
C LEU A 241 -28.23 21.63 -24.73
N THR A 242 -28.38 20.46 -24.10
CA THR A 242 -27.48 20.00 -23.04
C THR A 242 -27.10 18.55 -23.30
N TYR A 243 -25.81 18.23 -23.31
CA TYR A 243 -25.29 16.87 -23.27
C TYR A 243 -24.84 16.55 -21.84
N ASP A 244 -25.42 15.50 -21.26
CA ASP A 244 -25.02 14.96 -19.96
C ASP A 244 -24.21 13.68 -20.18
N LEU A 245 -22.90 13.80 -20.02
CA LEU A 245 -21.93 12.73 -20.24
C LEU A 245 -21.35 12.31 -18.86
N PRO A 246 -21.77 11.17 -18.30
CA PRO A 246 -21.18 10.65 -17.07
C PRO A 246 -19.70 10.33 -17.31
N LEU A 247 -18.85 10.52 -16.31
CA LEU A 247 -17.42 10.20 -16.44
C LEU A 247 -17.07 9.07 -15.46
N ASP A 248 -16.25 8.13 -15.90
CA ASP A 248 -15.89 6.93 -15.13
C ASP A 248 -15.07 7.27 -13.87
N THR A 249 -14.20 8.29 -13.98
CA THR A 249 -13.24 8.68 -12.95
C THR A 249 -13.34 10.16 -12.61
N LEU A 250 -13.04 10.52 -11.36
CA LEU A 250 -12.77 11.90 -11.01
C LEU A 250 -11.37 12.26 -11.54
N GLY A 251 -11.29 13.17 -12.50
CA GLY A 251 -10.03 13.44 -13.19
C GLY A 251 -10.00 14.77 -13.94
N ASP A 252 -8.91 14.98 -14.64
CA ASP A 252 -8.72 16.10 -15.55
C ASP A 252 -9.13 15.66 -16.97
N TYR A 253 -9.91 16.48 -17.66
CA TYR A 253 -10.51 16.12 -18.94
C TYR A 253 -10.20 17.16 -20.02
N TYR A 254 -9.93 16.65 -21.22
CA TYR A 254 -9.72 17.40 -22.44
C TYR A 254 -10.91 17.18 -23.38
N ILE A 255 -11.57 18.27 -23.75
CA ILE A 255 -12.85 18.27 -24.46
C ILE A 255 -12.66 19.02 -25.78
N ILE A 256 -13.13 18.43 -26.87
CA ILE A 256 -13.12 19.03 -28.20
C ILE A 256 -14.55 19.08 -28.73
N LEU A 257 -15.00 20.28 -29.09
CA LEU A 257 -16.32 20.49 -29.70
C LEU A 257 -16.16 20.92 -31.15
N TYR A 258 -16.80 20.21 -32.07
CA TYR A 258 -16.73 20.48 -33.50
C TYR A 258 -18.00 21.14 -34.02
N PHE A 259 -17.82 22.21 -34.78
CA PHE A 259 -18.90 23.00 -35.39
C PHE A 259 -18.60 23.24 -36.86
N ALA A 260 -19.57 22.96 -37.73
CA ALA A 260 -19.52 23.31 -39.15
C ALA A 260 -20.81 23.99 -39.58
N GLY A 261 -20.72 25.11 -40.29
CA GLY A 261 -21.91 25.81 -40.77
C GLY A 261 -22.58 25.08 -41.94
N ILE A 262 -23.45 24.11 -41.65
CA ILE A 262 -24.20 23.31 -42.63
C ILE A 262 -25.60 23.85 -42.90
N LEU A 263 -26.05 24.83 -42.11
CA LEU A 263 -27.36 25.48 -42.24
C LEU A 263 -27.24 26.80 -43.00
N PRO A 264 -28.29 27.23 -43.74
CA PRO A 264 -28.32 28.52 -44.44
C PRO A 264 -28.54 29.72 -43.51
N VAL A 265 -28.37 29.54 -42.19
CA VAL A 265 -28.53 30.57 -41.14
C VAL A 265 -27.28 30.60 -40.26
N PHE A 266 -27.10 31.67 -39.48
CA PHE A 266 -25.96 31.85 -38.58
C PHE A 266 -26.38 31.64 -37.12
N PRO A 267 -26.40 30.39 -36.63
CA PRO A 267 -26.78 30.15 -35.26
C PRO A 267 -25.75 30.75 -34.32
N SER A 268 -26.24 31.35 -33.23
CA SER A 268 -25.38 31.83 -32.14
C SER A 268 -25.93 31.46 -30.77
N PHE A 269 -25.04 31.11 -29.85
CA PHE A 269 -25.40 30.66 -28.51
C PHE A 269 -24.21 30.80 -27.55
N ASP A 270 -24.49 30.83 -26.25
CA ASP A 270 -23.50 30.69 -25.20
C ASP A 270 -23.16 29.21 -25.02
N ILE A 271 -21.88 28.90 -24.82
CA ILE A 271 -21.39 27.54 -24.52
C ILE A 271 -20.98 27.51 -23.05
N LEU A 272 -21.60 26.60 -22.30
CA LEU A 272 -21.38 26.36 -20.89
C LEU A 272 -20.85 24.95 -20.68
N ILE A 273 -19.88 24.80 -19.79
CA ILE A 273 -19.37 23.49 -19.35
C ILE A 273 -19.56 23.41 -17.84
N ASN A 274 -20.34 22.45 -17.37
CA ASN A 274 -20.73 22.30 -15.96
C ASN A 274 -21.31 23.59 -15.34
N GLY A 275 -22.04 24.37 -16.15
CA GLY A 275 -22.65 25.63 -15.73
C GLY A 275 -21.75 26.86 -15.88
N ASP A 276 -20.45 26.70 -16.10
CA ASP A 276 -19.52 27.80 -16.33
C ASP A 276 -19.57 28.25 -17.79
N VAL A 277 -19.78 29.55 -18.04
CA VAL A 277 -19.77 30.12 -19.38
C VAL A 277 -18.34 30.12 -19.92
N ILE A 278 -18.09 29.31 -20.95
CA ILE A 278 -16.81 29.21 -21.63
C ILE A 278 -16.70 30.20 -22.79
N TRP A 279 -17.78 30.36 -23.52
CA TRP A 279 -17.85 31.32 -24.60
C TRP A 279 -19.23 31.95 -24.67
N SER A 280 -19.29 33.27 -24.72
CA SER A 280 -20.55 34.00 -24.88
C SER A 280 -20.79 34.36 -26.34
N ASN A 281 -22.02 34.16 -26.82
CA ASN A 281 -22.45 34.49 -28.18
C ASN A 281 -21.54 33.88 -29.27
N TYR A 282 -21.19 32.61 -29.12
CA TYR A 282 -20.45 31.85 -30.12
C TYR A 282 -21.32 31.73 -31.39
N ALA A 283 -20.77 32.08 -32.55
CA ALA A 283 -21.51 32.07 -33.82
C ALA A 283 -20.90 31.06 -34.80
N VAL A 284 -21.71 30.12 -35.28
CA VAL A 284 -21.28 29.16 -36.31
C VAL A 284 -21.41 29.86 -37.66
N LYS A 285 -20.27 30.06 -38.34
CA LYS A 285 -20.23 30.67 -39.67
C LYS A 285 -20.57 29.64 -40.73
N SER A 286 -21.42 30.03 -41.68
CA SER A 286 -21.74 29.20 -42.85
C SER A 286 -20.48 28.84 -43.64
N TRP A 287 -20.37 27.57 -44.05
CA TRP A 287 -19.28 27.05 -44.90
C TRP A 287 -17.87 27.06 -44.25
N GLU A 288 -17.77 27.37 -42.96
CA GLU A 288 -16.55 27.21 -42.17
C GLU A 288 -16.73 26.07 -41.17
N ALA A 289 -15.63 25.34 -40.91
CA ALA A 289 -15.53 24.43 -39.78
C ALA A 289 -14.59 25.01 -38.73
N SER A 290 -14.90 24.71 -37.48
CA SER A 290 -14.10 25.13 -36.34
C SER A 290 -14.19 24.11 -35.22
N ALA A 291 -13.18 24.13 -34.37
CA ALA A 291 -13.10 23.29 -33.19
C ALA A 291 -12.76 24.17 -31.99
N MET A 292 -13.35 23.83 -30.85
CA MET A 292 -13.08 24.46 -29.57
C MET A 292 -12.42 23.43 -28.66
N PHE A 293 -11.26 23.79 -28.09
CA PHE A 293 -10.46 22.93 -27.23
C PHE A 293 -10.56 23.44 -25.79
N ILE A 294 -10.96 22.58 -24.86
CA ILE A 294 -11.29 22.96 -23.49
C ILE A 294 -10.65 21.95 -22.53
N THR A 295 -10.02 22.44 -21.47
CA THR A 295 -9.53 21.61 -20.35
C THR A 295 -10.33 21.89 -19.08
N ARG A 296 -10.63 20.82 -18.32
CA ARG A 296 -11.35 20.89 -17.03
C ARG A 296 -10.66 20.01 -16.01
N LYS A 297 -10.32 20.59 -14.84
CA LYS A 297 -9.62 19.87 -13.78
C LYS A 297 -10.59 19.34 -12.72
N GLY A 298 -10.37 18.12 -12.26
CA GLY A 298 -11.09 17.50 -11.14
C GLY A 298 -12.61 17.41 -11.31
N ILE A 299 -13.11 17.00 -12.48
CA ILE A 299 -14.54 16.79 -12.73
C ILE A 299 -14.89 15.29 -12.71
N LYS A 300 -16.13 14.96 -12.29
CA LYS A 300 -16.69 13.58 -12.27
C LYS A 300 -17.90 13.40 -13.20
N SER A 301 -18.40 14.50 -13.73
CA SER A 301 -19.49 14.52 -14.71
C SER A 301 -19.25 15.68 -15.65
N LEU A 302 -19.62 15.50 -16.91
CA LEU A 302 -19.51 16.52 -17.93
C LEU A 302 -20.89 16.88 -18.45
N ASN A 303 -21.28 18.13 -18.22
CA ASN A 303 -22.47 18.75 -18.78
C ASN A 303 -22.03 19.81 -19.80
N ILE A 304 -22.35 19.61 -21.07
CA ILE A 304 -22.08 20.57 -22.15
C ILE A 304 -23.41 21.22 -22.52
N THR A 305 -23.58 22.50 -22.19
CA THR A 305 -24.84 23.22 -22.40
C THR A 305 -24.67 24.39 -23.37
N MET A 306 -25.52 24.46 -24.39
CA MET A 306 -25.68 25.60 -25.27
C MET A 306 -26.95 26.34 -24.88
N LYS A 307 -26.86 27.65 -24.59
CA LYS A 307 -27.96 28.48 -24.08
C LYS A 307 -28.03 29.82 -24.79
N GLY A 308 -29.16 30.52 -24.72
CA GLY A 308 -29.29 31.86 -25.32
C GLY A 308 -29.29 31.80 -26.84
N ILE A 309 -29.93 30.77 -27.38
CA ILE A 309 -29.83 30.37 -28.78
C ILE A 309 -30.57 31.36 -29.69
N ARG A 310 -29.89 31.83 -30.74
CA ARG A 310 -30.48 32.46 -31.92
C ARG A 310 -30.46 31.48 -33.08
N PHE A 311 -31.61 31.33 -33.74
CA PHE A 311 -31.90 30.28 -34.74
C PHE A 311 -31.99 28.88 -34.13
N TYR A 312 -30.93 28.07 -34.21
CA TYR A 312 -30.92 26.67 -33.74
C TYR A 312 -29.56 26.32 -33.12
N PRO A 313 -29.49 25.58 -32.01
CA PRO A 313 -28.20 25.10 -31.52
C PRO A 313 -27.69 24.04 -32.50
N GLN A 314 -26.39 24.03 -32.74
CA GLN A 314 -25.78 23.06 -33.65
C GLN A 314 -24.46 22.56 -33.07
N ILE A 315 -24.26 21.24 -33.10
CA ILE A 315 -22.97 20.59 -32.85
C ILE A 315 -22.80 19.40 -33.78
N ASN A 316 -21.62 19.26 -34.37
CA ASN A 316 -21.30 18.22 -35.35
C ASN A 316 -20.66 16.99 -34.69
N GLY A 317 -19.73 17.23 -33.77
CA GLY A 317 -19.04 16.15 -33.06
C GLY A 317 -18.51 16.58 -31.71
N ILE A 318 -18.34 15.62 -30.82
CA ILE A 318 -17.80 15.79 -29.48
C ILE A 318 -16.70 14.75 -29.26
N GLU A 319 -15.55 15.19 -28.77
CA GLU A 319 -14.51 14.30 -28.24
C GLU A 319 -14.23 14.65 -26.79
N VAL A 320 -14.13 13.64 -25.93
CA VAL A 320 -13.84 13.78 -24.50
C VAL A 320 -12.78 12.76 -24.15
N TYR A 321 -11.69 13.25 -23.56
CA TYR A 321 -10.59 12.44 -23.11
C TYR A 321 -10.28 12.71 -21.65
N GLU A 322 -10.00 11.66 -20.89
CA GLU A 322 -9.32 11.76 -19.62
C GLU A 322 -7.82 12.04 -19.87
N ILE A 323 -7.26 13.03 -19.16
CA ILE A 323 -5.85 13.39 -19.20
C ILE A 323 -5.14 12.54 -18.16
N VAL A 324 -4.35 11.56 -18.60
CA VAL A 324 -3.64 10.64 -17.73
C VAL A 324 -2.16 11.02 -17.66
N ASN A 325 -1.68 11.32 -16.46
CA ASN A 325 -0.27 11.64 -16.23
C ASN A 325 0.62 10.42 -16.50
N ILE A 326 1.75 10.63 -17.18
CA ILE A 326 2.80 9.63 -17.36
C ILE A 326 3.80 9.80 -16.22
N PRO A 327 3.92 8.84 -15.29
CA PRO A 327 4.93 8.88 -14.25
C PRO A 327 6.34 8.92 -14.87
N SER A 328 7.25 9.69 -14.27
CA SER A 328 8.66 9.72 -14.64
C SER A 328 9.27 8.33 -14.51
N GLU A 329 10.14 7.95 -15.43
CA GLU A 329 10.81 6.65 -15.39
C GLU A 329 12.05 6.69 -14.50
N SER A 330 12.50 5.51 -14.06
CA SER A 330 13.79 5.39 -13.39
C SER A 330 14.94 5.73 -14.35
N SER A 331 16.03 6.26 -13.80
CA SER A 331 17.23 6.58 -14.57
C SER A 331 17.78 5.34 -15.29
N SER A 332 18.21 5.51 -16.55
CA SER A 332 18.82 4.43 -17.33
C SER A 332 20.06 3.84 -16.66
N THR A 333 20.77 4.64 -15.86
CA THR A 333 21.93 4.18 -15.07
C THR A 333 21.48 3.19 -13.99
N THR A 334 20.44 3.53 -13.23
CA THR A 334 19.84 2.64 -12.21
C THR A 334 19.34 1.34 -12.82
N VAL A 335 18.63 1.43 -13.96
CA VAL A 335 18.13 0.24 -14.67
C VAL A 335 19.28 -0.66 -15.13
N SER A 336 20.34 -0.09 -15.69
CA SER A 336 21.53 -0.83 -16.13
C SER A 336 22.27 -1.46 -14.95
N ALA A 337 22.37 -0.74 -13.83
CA ALA A 337 23.01 -1.23 -12.62
C ALA A 337 22.28 -2.47 -12.06
N LEU A 338 20.96 -2.41 -11.96
CA LEU A 338 20.14 -3.54 -11.51
C LEU A 338 20.23 -4.74 -12.45
N GLN A 339 20.35 -4.53 -13.76
CA GLN A 339 20.58 -5.63 -14.72
C GLN A 339 21.89 -6.36 -14.45
N VAL A 340 22.97 -5.63 -14.18
CA VAL A 340 24.27 -6.22 -13.82
C VAL A 340 24.19 -6.94 -12.47
N ILE A 341 23.47 -6.38 -11.50
CA ILE A 341 23.25 -7.01 -10.19
C ILE A 341 22.47 -8.32 -10.35
N GLN A 342 21.37 -8.33 -11.11
CA GLN A 342 20.61 -9.56 -11.42
C GLN A 342 21.49 -10.61 -12.12
N GLN A 343 22.30 -10.21 -13.11
CA GLN A 343 23.20 -11.15 -13.80
C GLN A 343 24.29 -11.72 -12.90
N SER A 344 24.86 -10.90 -12.01
CA SER A 344 25.94 -11.31 -11.11
C SER A 344 25.46 -12.16 -9.93
N THR A 345 24.24 -11.89 -9.44
CA THR A 345 23.62 -12.63 -8.34
C THR A 345 22.93 -13.91 -8.81
N GLY A 346 22.46 -13.96 -10.06
CA GLY A 346 21.59 -15.03 -10.57
C GLY A 346 20.18 -15.01 -9.98
N LEU A 347 19.83 -13.98 -9.20
CA LEU A 347 18.50 -13.77 -8.64
C LEU A 347 17.59 -13.14 -9.69
N ASP A 348 16.42 -13.71 -9.92
CA ASP A 348 15.41 -13.05 -10.75
C ASP A 348 14.75 -11.92 -9.96
N LEU A 349 15.02 -10.68 -10.35
CA LEU A 349 14.37 -9.49 -9.76
C LEU A 349 13.01 -9.21 -10.43
N GLY A 350 12.55 -10.04 -11.39
CA GLY A 350 11.28 -9.81 -12.08
C GLY A 350 11.37 -8.72 -13.16
N TRP A 351 12.52 -8.62 -13.83
CA TRP A 351 12.84 -7.59 -14.84
C TRP A 351 11.73 -7.34 -15.87
N GLN A 352 11.19 -6.11 -15.87
CA GLN A 352 10.07 -5.68 -16.73
C GLN A 352 10.23 -4.21 -17.16
N ASP A 353 11.33 -3.88 -17.85
CA ASP A 353 11.72 -2.53 -18.34
C ASP A 353 12.04 -1.50 -17.23
N ASP A 354 11.04 -0.97 -16.52
CA ASP A 354 11.21 -0.02 -15.40
C ASP A 354 11.13 -0.74 -14.04
N PRO A 355 12.07 -0.50 -13.10
CA PRO A 355 12.16 -1.20 -11.82
C PRO A 355 11.14 -0.77 -10.78
N CYS A 356 10.50 0.39 -10.94
CA CYS A 356 9.57 0.94 -9.96
C CYS A 356 8.13 0.98 -10.45
N LEU A 357 7.93 1.14 -11.76
CA LEU A 357 6.64 1.49 -12.34
C LEU A 357 6.15 0.50 -13.40
N PRO A 358 4.85 0.20 -13.44
CA PRO A 358 3.79 0.66 -12.54
C PRO A 358 3.81 -0.03 -11.17
N THR A 359 4.51 -1.14 -11.07
CA THR A 359 4.72 -1.90 -9.83
C THR A 359 6.20 -2.23 -9.69
N PRO A 360 6.78 -2.10 -8.49
CA PRO A 360 8.18 -2.41 -8.29
C PRO A 360 8.52 -3.86 -8.66
N TRP A 361 9.76 -4.05 -9.09
CA TRP A 361 10.39 -5.36 -9.24
C TRP A 361 10.46 -6.09 -7.90
N ASP A 362 10.62 -7.41 -7.97
CA ASP A 362 10.79 -8.22 -6.77
C ASP A 362 12.09 -7.81 -6.07
N HIS A 363 12.06 -7.78 -4.73
CA HIS A 363 13.19 -7.36 -3.89
C HIS A 363 13.61 -5.88 -4.01
N ILE A 364 12.85 -5.06 -4.73
CA ILE A 364 13.13 -3.63 -4.91
C ILE A 364 12.04 -2.80 -4.23
N GLY A 365 12.45 -1.86 -3.38
CA GLY A 365 11.59 -0.81 -2.86
C GLY A 365 11.80 0.50 -3.61
N CYS A 366 10.70 1.20 -3.91
CA CYS A 366 10.73 2.44 -4.65
C CYS A 366 9.96 3.56 -3.96
N GLU A 367 10.43 4.79 -4.14
CA GLU A 367 9.68 6.02 -3.91
C GLU A 367 9.48 6.72 -5.26
N GLU A 368 8.25 6.69 -5.78
CA GLU A 368 7.94 7.11 -7.15
C GLU A 368 8.78 6.35 -8.19
N ASN A 369 9.74 7.03 -8.83
CA ASN A 369 10.63 6.48 -9.85
C ASN A 369 12.06 6.20 -9.33
N LEU A 370 12.30 6.42 -8.03
CA LEU A 370 13.60 6.25 -7.40
C LEU A 370 13.66 4.91 -6.68
N VAL A 371 14.74 4.16 -6.94
CA VAL A 371 15.02 2.89 -6.25
C VAL A 371 15.65 3.20 -4.90
N THR A 372 14.89 2.99 -3.83
CA THR A 372 15.27 3.39 -2.46
C THR A 372 15.61 2.21 -1.56
N SER A 373 15.20 0.99 -1.91
CA SER A 373 15.53 -0.20 -1.13
C SER A 373 15.88 -1.39 -2.03
N LEU A 374 16.86 -2.17 -1.61
CA LEU A 374 17.30 -3.38 -2.28
C LEU A 374 17.49 -4.51 -1.26
N GLU A 375 16.67 -5.56 -1.37
CA GLU A 375 16.55 -6.66 -0.42
C GLU A 375 17.18 -7.95 -0.95
N LEU A 376 18.48 -8.13 -0.72
CA LEU A 376 19.27 -9.24 -1.22
C LEU A 376 19.80 -10.15 -0.09
N SER A 377 18.96 -10.41 0.90
CA SER A 377 19.29 -11.32 2.01
C SER A 377 19.19 -12.79 1.59
N ASP A 378 20.10 -13.64 2.08
CA ASP A 378 20.06 -15.11 1.90
C ASP A 378 20.04 -15.58 0.43
N ILE A 379 20.87 -14.97 -0.41
CA ILE A 379 20.99 -15.31 -1.84
C ILE A 379 22.34 -15.94 -2.21
N ASN A 380 23.13 -16.33 -1.21
CA ASN A 380 24.48 -16.87 -1.38
C ASN A 380 25.47 -15.90 -2.07
N LEU A 381 25.28 -14.59 -1.91
CA LEU A 381 26.16 -13.57 -2.49
C LEU A 381 27.57 -13.64 -1.90
N ARG A 382 28.61 -13.66 -2.74
CA ARG A 382 30.01 -13.79 -2.30
C ARG A 382 30.82 -12.49 -2.34
N SER A 383 30.41 -11.55 -3.17
CA SER A 383 31.07 -10.25 -3.34
C SER A 383 30.06 -9.20 -3.76
N ILE A 384 30.30 -7.95 -3.34
CA ILE A 384 29.54 -6.78 -3.79
C ILE A 384 30.22 -6.24 -5.06
N SER A 385 29.48 -6.12 -6.16
CA SER A 385 29.97 -5.50 -7.40
C SER A 385 30.07 -3.98 -7.23
N PRO A 386 31.06 -3.29 -7.85
CA PRO A 386 31.11 -1.82 -7.84
C PRO A 386 29.83 -1.15 -8.35
N THR A 387 29.08 -1.85 -9.21
CA THR A 387 27.80 -1.39 -9.76
C THR A 387 26.72 -1.11 -8.70
N PHE A 388 26.88 -1.59 -7.47
CA PHE A 388 26.00 -1.20 -6.37
C PHE A 388 26.09 0.31 -6.08
N GLY A 389 27.28 0.92 -6.26
CA GLY A 389 27.51 2.36 -6.09
C GLY A 389 26.75 3.23 -7.09
N ASP A 390 26.27 2.68 -8.21
CA ASP A 390 25.46 3.40 -9.19
C ASP A 390 24.01 3.65 -8.72
N LEU A 391 23.59 3.05 -7.60
CA LEU A 391 22.25 3.19 -7.02
C LEU A 391 22.19 4.39 -6.05
N LEU A 392 22.46 5.59 -6.54
CA LEU A 392 22.67 6.80 -5.72
C LEU A 392 21.47 7.20 -4.83
N ASP A 393 20.26 6.81 -5.20
CA ASP A 393 19.02 7.10 -4.45
C ASP A 393 18.71 6.05 -3.36
N LEU A 394 19.55 5.02 -3.22
CA LEU A 394 19.34 3.92 -2.30
C LEU A 394 19.44 4.39 -0.85
N LYS A 395 18.38 4.13 -0.07
CA LYS A 395 18.27 4.42 1.36
C LYS A 395 18.46 3.18 2.22
N SER A 396 18.11 2.00 1.69
CA SER A 396 18.21 0.74 2.42
C SER A 396 18.84 -0.34 1.55
N LEU A 397 19.92 -0.93 2.04
CA LEU A 397 20.61 -2.04 1.40
C LEU A 397 20.72 -3.20 2.40
N ASN A 398 20.01 -4.28 2.12
CA ASN A 398 20.07 -5.49 2.92
C ASN A 398 20.82 -6.59 2.18
N LEU A 399 22.01 -6.93 2.68
CA LEU A 399 22.88 -7.99 2.18
C LEU A 399 23.16 -9.04 3.25
N SER A 400 22.27 -9.16 4.23
CA SER A 400 22.42 -10.08 5.35
C SER A 400 22.33 -11.56 4.93
N PHE A 401 22.84 -12.46 5.79
CA PHE A 401 22.80 -13.92 5.58
C PHE A 401 23.43 -14.37 4.24
N ASN A 402 24.50 -13.70 3.82
CA ASN A 402 25.23 -14.04 2.60
C ASN A 402 26.63 -14.62 2.92
N GLN A 403 27.48 -14.75 1.90
CA GLN A 403 28.83 -15.30 2.00
C GLN A 403 29.89 -14.22 1.74
N LEU A 404 29.58 -12.94 1.99
CA LEU A 404 30.48 -11.83 1.71
C LEU A 404 31.75 -11.92 2.57
N THR A 405 32.91 -11.76 1.94
CA THR A 405 34.22 -11.77 2.65
C THR A 405 34.86 -10.40 2.79
N SER A 406 34.39 -9.40 2.05
CA SER A 406 34.83 -8.01 2.09
C SER A 406 33.64 -7.06 1.87
N PHE A 407 33.80 -5.79 2.27
CA PHE A 407 32.78 -4.74 2.14
C PHE A 407 32.51 -4.28 0.70
N GLY A 408 33.26 -4.78 -0.28
CA GLY A 408 33.19 -4.29 -1.67
C GLY A 408 33.97 -2.99 -1.89
N PHE A 409 33.80 -2.41 -3.08
CA PHE A 409 34.30 -1.10 -3.46
C PHE A 409 33.12 -0.13 -3.56
N ASP A 410 33.34 1.15 -3.24
CA ASP A 410 32.43 2.25 -3.55
C ASP A 410 31.08 2.25 -2.81
N LEU A 411 30.99 1.60 -1.63
CA LEU A 411 29.81 1.75 -0.75
C LEU A 411 29.68 3.17 -0.21
N GLU A 412 30.78 3.90 -0.11
CA GLU A 412 30.83 5.32 0.26
C GLU A 412 30.10 6.25 -0.72
N ASP A 413 29.86 5.82 -1.97
CA ASP A 413 29.18 6.63 -2.99
C ASP A 413 27.65 6.67 -2.79
N LEU A 414 27.11 5.78 -1.96
CA LEU A 414 25.70 5.70 -1.63
C LEU A 414 25.31 6.76 -0.58
N ILE A 415 25.50 8.03 -0.90
CA ILE A 415 25.39 9.17 0.04
C ILE A 415 24.04 9.28 0.76
N ASN A 416 22.97 8.73 0.18
CA ASN A 416 21.61 8.73 0.74
C ASN A 416 21.30 7.49 1.60
N LEU A 417 22.26 6.57 1.77
CA LEU A 417 22.05 5.32 2.47
C LEU A 417 21.83 5.54 3.96
N GLN A 418 20.69 5.07 4.45
CA GLN A 418 20.23 5.18 5.83
C GLN A 418 20.38 3.86 6.59
N ILE A 419 20.20 2.73 5.90
CA ILE A 419 20.27 1.39 6.48
C ILE A 419 21.20 0.54 5.62
N LEU A 420 22.26 0.01 6.24
CA LEU A 420 23.14 -1.00 5.67
C LEU A 420 23.15 -2.22 6.57
N ASP A 421 22.56 -3.32 6.11
CA ASP A 421 22.55 -4.60 6.83
C ASP A 421 23.51 -5.61 6.18
N LEU A 422 24.57 -5.96 6.91
CA LEU A 422 25.60 -6.92 6.52
C LEU A 422 25.70 -8.08 7.51
N GLN A 423 24.69 -8.28 8.38
CA GLN A 423 24.75 -9.33 9.41
C GLN A 423 24.88 -10.73 8.82
N ASN A 424 25.44 -11.66 9.59
CA ASN A 424 25.59 -13.07 9.22
C ASN A 424 26.28 -13.26 7.86
N ASN A 425 27.45 -12.65 7.71
CA ASN A 425 28.34 -12.82 6.57
C ASN A 425 29.71 -13.38 7.02
N SER A 426 30.69 -13.43 6.14
CA SER A 426 32.08 -13.83 6.44
C SER A 426 33.06 -12.67 6.33
N LEU A 427 32.62 -11.42 6.58
CA LEU A 427 33.46 -10.22 6.44
C LEU A 427 34.65 -10.30 7.40
N GLN A 428 35.85 -10.01 6.91
CA GLN A 428 37.11 -10.18 7.66
C GLN A 428 37.88 -8.86 7.72
N GLY A 429 38.77 -8.72 8.70
CA GLY A 429 39.64 -7.55 8.83
C GLY A 429 39.01 -6.42 9.66
N ILE A 430 39.40 -5.18 9.37
CA ILE A 430 38.92 -3.97 10.06
C ILE A 430 37.74 -3.34 9.30
N VAL A 431 36.90 -2.60 10.01
CA VAL A 431 35.82 -1.80 9.41
C VAL A 431 36.45 -0.58 8.69
N PRO A 432 36.14 -0.33 7.41
CA PRO A 432 36.68 0.83 6.68
C PRO A 432 36.20 2.17 7.24
N ASP A 433 37.10 3.15 7.31
CA ASP A 433 36.78 4.53 7.73
C ASP A 433 35.86 5.25 6.72
N SER A 434 35.86 4.82 5.45
CA SER A 434 35.01 5.36 4.39
C SER A 434 33.51 5.20 4.66
N LEU A 435 33.10 4.20 5.45
CA LEU A 435 31.70 4.05 5.86
C LEU A 435 31.21 5.23 6.72
N GLY A 436 32.12 5.96 7.37
CA GLY A 436 31.79 7.19 8.09
C GLY A 436 31.47 8.39 7.20
N GLU A 437 31.72 8.30 5.89
CA GLU A 437 31.34 9.33 4.92
C GLU A 437 29.86 9.33 4.57
N LEU A 438 29.17 8.21 4.80
CA LEU A 438 27.72 8.09 4.66
C LEU A 438 27.01 8.88 5.76
N LYS A 439 26.73 10.17 5.55
CA LYS A 439 26.20 11.07 6.60
C LYS A 439 24.75 10.78 6.99
N GLU A 440 23.96 10.23 6.07
CA GLU A 440 22.56 9.86 6.30
C GLU A 440 22.39 8.47 6.96
N LEU A 441 23.48 7.72 7.15
CA LEU A 441 23.43 6.38 7.73
C LEU A 441 22.95 6.43 9.19
N HIS A 442 21.86 5.73 9.47
CA HIS A 442 21.22 5.58 10.79
C HIS A 442 21.43 4.21 11.40
N LEU A 443 21.56 3.17 10.57
CA LEU A 443 21.80 1.81 11.02
C LEU A 443 22.89 1.15 10.18
N LEU A 444 23.96 0.72 10.85
CA LEU A 444 24.99 -0.15 10.29
C LEU A 444 25.01 -1.46 11.08
N ASN A 445 24.50 -2.54 10.48
CA ASN A 445 24.46 -3.85 11.11
C ASN A 445 25.60 -4.74 10.61
N LEU A 446 26.59 -5.01 11.48
CA LEU A 446 27.76 -5.84 11.19
C LEU A 446 27.75 -7.16 11.97
N GLU A 447 26.63 -7.51 12.62
CA GLU A 447 26.59 -8.63 13.55
C GLU A 447 26.98 -9.96 12.91
N ASN A 448 27.61 -10.84 13.71
CA ASN A 448 27.97 -12.21 13.31
C ASN A 448 28.81 -12.27 12.03
N ASN A 449 29.93 -11.55 12.02
CA ASN A 449 30.96 -11.60 10.98
C ASN A 449 32.30 -12.07 11.57
N LYS A 450 33.40 -11.97 10.80
CA LYS A 450 34.78 -12.29 11.23
C LYS A 450 35.63 -11.00 11.35
N LEU A 451 34.99 -9.87 11.63
CA LEU A 451 35.64 -8.58 11.77
C LEU A 451 36.35 -8.49 13.12
N GLN A 452 37.44 -7.72 13.16
CA GLN A 452 38.23 -7.52 14.35
C GLN A 452 38.89 -6.13 14.39
N GLY A 453 39.19 -5.64 15.58
CA GLY A 453 39.90 -4.37 15.79
C GLY A 453 38.99 -3.22 16.20
N THR A 454 39.53 -2.00 16.16
CA THR A 454 38.81 -0.80 16.58
C THR A 454 37.88 -0.29 15.48
N LEU A 455 36.67 0.13 15.86
CA LEU A 455 35.79 0.87 14.95
C LEU A 455 36.38 2.26 14.65
N PRO A 456 36.30 2.73 13.39
CA PRO A 456 36.71 4.09 13.03
C PRO A 456 35.89 5.17 13.76
N GLU A 457 36.54 6.23 14.25
CA GLU A 457 35.87 7.34 14.96
C GLU A 457 34.84 8.08 14.10
N SER A 458 34.98 8.03 12.77
CA SER A 458 34.00 8.59 11.83
C SER A 458 32.60 7.97 11.97
N LEU A 459 32.49 6.75 12.53
CA LEU A 459 31.23 6.07 12.84
C LEU A 459 30.70 6.38 14.25
N ASN A 460 31.47 7.07 15.09
CA ASN A 460 31.11 7.36 16.49
C ASN A 460 30.25 8.63 16.60
N ARG A 461 28.99 8.55 16.17
CA ARG A 461 28.05 9.68 16.18
C ARG A 461 26.68 9.27 16.72
N GLU A 462 26.01 10.17 17.44
CA GLU A 462 24.72 9.89 18.11
C GLU A 462 23.60 9.48 17.15
N SER A 463 23.67 9.89 15.88
CA SER A 463 22.65 9.60 14.86
C SER A 463 22.79 8.23 14.19
N LEU A 464 23.85 7.47 14.48
CA LEU A 464 24.18 6.20 13.85
C LEU A 464 24.22 5.07 14.89
N GLU A 465 23.34 4.09 14.74
CA GLU A 465 23.38 2.84 15.47
C GLU A 465 24.31 1.85 14.74
N VAL A 466 25.41 1.46 15.39
CA VAL A 466 26.33 0.43 14.87
C VAL A 466 26.20 -0.84 15.70
N ARG A 467 25.74 -1.93 15.07
CA ARG A 467 25.63 -3.24 15.72
C ARG A 467 26.83 -4.12 15.36
N THR A 468 27.59 -4.56 16.36
CA THR A 468 28.85 -5.30 16.15
C THR A 468 28.91 -6.65 16.86
N SER A 469 27.83 -7.07 17.52
CA SER A 469 27.79 -8.31 18.29
C SER A 469 28.16 -9.54 17.43
N GLY A 470 28.76 -10.56 18.05
CA GLY A 470 29.22 -11.75 17.32
C GLY A 470 30.55 -11.60 16.56
N ASN A 471 31.16 -10.40 16.54
CA ASN A 471 32.52 -10.20 16.02
C ASN A 471 33.58 -10.24 17.14
N LEU A 472 34.80 -10.64 16.80
CA LEU A 472 35.88 -10.68 17.77
C LEU A 472 36.40 -9.26 18.03
N CYS A 473 36.12 -8.72 19.21
CA CYS A 473 36.80 -7.51 19.69
C CYS A 473 36.48 -6.22 18.91
N LEU A 474 35.32 -6.15 18.25
CA LEU A 474 34.92 -5.01 17.42
C LEU A 474 34.19 -3.94 18.24
N SER A 475 34.92 -2.90 18.66
CA SER A 475 34.35 -1.77 19.44
C SER A 475 35.12 -0.46 19.25
N PHE A 476 34.56 0.67 19.71
CA PHE A 476 35.25 1.98 19.73
C PHE A 476 36.37 2.08 20.79
N SER A 477 36.59 1.06 21.63
CA SER A 477 37.60 1.09 22.69
C SER A 477 38.60 -0.06 22.57
N LEU A 478 39.89 0.24 22.72
CA LEU A 478 40.98 -0.75 22.79
C LEU A 478 40.97 -1.57 24.10
N LEU A 479 40.26 -1.12 25.13
CA LEU A 479 40.31 -1.71 26.47
C LEU A 479 39.59 -3.07 26.58
N THR A 480 38.73 -3.42 25.62
CA THR A 480 37.91 -4.63 25.63
C THR A 480 38.64 -5.88 25.09
N CYS A 481 39.89 -5.74 24.61
CA CYS A 481 40.61 -6.84 23.95
C CYS A 481 41.71 -7.51 24.76
N ASN A 482 42.07 -6.97 25.92
CA ASN A 482 43.10 -7.56 26.79
C ASN A 482 42.49 -8.53 27.82
N GLY A 483 41.68 -9.48 27.35
CA GLY A 483 40.89 -10.37 28.23
C GLY A 483 41.20 -11.87 28.13
N VAL A 484 42.15 -12.32 27.30
CA VAL A 484 42.50 -13.76 27.19
C VAL A 484 43.99 -13.97 27.39
N SER A 485 44.50 -13.65 28.58
CA SER A 485 45.60 -14.41 29.19
C SER A 485 45.92 -13.97 30.61
N ARG A 486 45.99 -14.98 31.49
CA ARG A 486 46.61 -15.06 32.83
C ARG A 486 45.75 -14.75 34.06
N ASN A 487 45.43 -15.85 34.76
CA ASN A 487 45.52 -16.16 36.19
C ASN A 487 45.21 -15.08 37.25
N ARG A 488 44.36 -15.52 38.19
CA ARG A 488 43.94 -14.89 39.47
C ARG A 488 45.06 -14.18 40.23
N SER A 489 44.72 -13.04 40.82
CA SER A 489 44.74 -12.82 42.28
C SER A 489 44.11 -11.47 42.67
N HIS A 490 43.56 -11.44 43.88
CA HIS A 490 42.86 -10.37 44.59
C HIS A 490 43.56 -8.99 44.59
N GLU A 491 42.77 -7.90 44.57
CA GLU A 491 42.60 -6.92 45.65
C GLU A 491 41.85 -5.65 45.16
N THR A 492 41.12 -5.01 46.07
CA THR A 492 40.52 -3.65 46.01
C THR A 492 41.11 -2.84 47.19
N PRO A 493 40.90 -1.50 47.38
CA PRO A 493 40.23 -0.45 46.58
C PRO A 493 40.99 0.92 46.59
N GLU A 494 40.26 2.01 46.22
CA GLU A 494 40.50 3.47 46.46
C GLU A 494 41.35 4.22 45.41
N GLY A 495 41.08 5.44 44.94
CA GLY A 495 40.02 6.42 45.18
C GLY A 495 40.38 7.75 44.48
N THR A 496 39.37 8.60 44.27
CA THR A 496 39.40 10.08 44.18
C THR A 496 39.73 10.81 42.86
N ILE A 497 38.76 11.67 42.54
CA ILE A 497 38.60 12.77 41.57
C ILE A 497 39.75 13.79 41.55
N ILE A 498 40.13 14.29 40.35
CA ILE A 498 40.61 15.68 40.16
C ILE A 498 40.07 16.25 38.83
N PHE A 499 39.41 17.41 38.92
CA PHE A 499 39.11 18.33 37.80
C PHE A 499 40.32 19.22 37.49
N THR A 500 40.57 19.54 36.22
CA THR A 500 41.27 20.77 35.83
C THR A 500 40.49 21.52 34.75
N LYS A 501 40.64 22.85 34.74
CA LYS A 501 39.72 23.85 34.18
C LYS A 501 40.52 24.85 33.32
N LYS A 502 39.93 25.25 32.16
CA LYS A 502 40.11 26.50 31.36
C LYS A 502 41.47 26.70 30.62
N GLN A 503 41.59 27.38 29.46
CA GLN A 503 40.91 28.59 28.98
C GLN A 503 41.21 28.92 27.47
N HIS A 504 40.22 29.54 26.75
CA HIS A 504 40.19 30.63 25.71
C HIS A 504 41.38 30.91 24.75
N ASP A 505 41.30 31.54 23.56
CA ASP A 505 40.32 32.17 22.62
C ASP A 505 41.10 32.29 21.26
N VAL A 506 40.54 32.54 20.07
CA VAL A 506 40.23 33.87 19.49
C VAL A 506 39.55 33.67 18.11
N HIS A 507 38.57 34.53 17.82
CA HIS A 507 37.76 34.63 16.59
C HIS A 507 38.50 35.13 15.34
N ASN A 508 37.92 34.90 14.16
CA ASN A 508 37.87 35.91 13.10
C ASN A 508 36.57 35.83 12.26
N HIS A 509 35.93 36.99 12.10
CA HIS A 509 34.68 37.22 11.37
C HIS A 509 34.93 37.48 9.88
N LEU A 510 34.18 36.81 8.99
CA LEU A 510 33.96 37.29 7.61
C LEU A 510 32.60 36.88 6.99
N GLY A 511 31.61 36.43 7.77
CA GLY A 511 30.36 35.85 7.22
C GLY A 511 29.09 36.71 7.29
N VAL A 512 29.16 37.99 7.67
CA VAL A 512 27.96 38.71 8.16
C VAL A 512 27.22 39.52 7.07
N VAL A 513 27.75 39.70 5.86
CA VAL A 513 27.10 40.55 4.84
C VAL A 513 26.40 39.76 3.71
N LEU A 514 26.70 38.48 3.52
CA LEU A 514 26.04 37.63 2.49
C LEU A 514 24.79 36.89 3.00
N GLY A 515 24.56 36.82 4.32
CA GLY A 515 23.42 36.11 4.92
C GLY A 515 22.10 36.87 4.99
N ALA A 516 22.10 38.20 4.84
CA ALA A 516 20.92 39.03 5.07
C ALA A 516 19.87 38.95 3.94
N VAL A 517 20.30 38.73 2.69
CA VAL A 517 19.39 38.65 1.53
C VAL A 517 18.83 37.24 1.35
N GLY A 518 19.65 36.21 1.57
CA GLY A 518 19.21 34.81 1.53
C GLY A 518 18.25 34.44 2.66
N GLY A 519 18.48 34.97 3.87
CA GLY A 519 17.60 34.73 5.02
C GLY A 519 16.19 35.30 4.85
N ALA A 520 16.03 36.44 4.17
CA ALA A 520 14.72 37.04 3.94
C ALA A 520 13.89 36.26 2.91
N VAL A 521 14.52 35.73 1.86
CA VAL A 521 13.86 34.91 0.83
C VAL A 521 13.46 33.55 1.40
N LEU A 522 14.34 32.92 2.18
CA LEU A 522 14.03 31.66 2.86
C LEU A 522 12.92 31.82 3.91
N ALA A 523 12.88 32.93 4.65
CA ALA A 523 11.81 33.20 5.60
C ALA A 523 10.46 33.43 4.93
N LEU A 524 10.42 34.14 3.79
CA LEU A 524 9.18 34.36 3.02
C LEU A 524 8.69 33.07 2.36
N PHE A 525 9.60 32.21 1.90
CA PHE A 525 9.27 30.89 1.36
C PHE A 525 8.77 29.93 2.45
N PHE A 526 9.35 29.98 3.66
CA PHE A 526 8.85 29.23 4.80
C PHE A 526 7.47 29.72 5.26
N LEU A 527 7.23 31.03 5.24
CA LEU A 527 5.94 31.62 5.60
C LEU A 527 4.85 31.30 4.56
N SER A 528 5.18 31.25 3.27
CA SER A 528 4.23 30.86 2.22
C SER A 528 3.94 29.36 2.25
N ILE A 529 4.93 28.50 2.54
CA ILE A 529 4.73 27.07 2.78
C ILE A 529 3.91 26.85 4.04
N LEU A 530 4.17 27.56 5.14
CA LEU A 530 3.37 27.46 6.36
C LEU A 530 1.93 27.92 6.12
N ALA A 531 1.69 28.97 5.32
CA ALA A 531 0.35 29.39 4.93
C ALA A 531 -0.35 28.38 4.00
N PHE A 532 0.40 27.75 3.09
CA PHE A 532 -0.10 26.71 2.20
C PHE A 532 -0.43 25.41 2.97
N LEU A 533 0.41 25.02 3.92
CA LEU A 533 0.17 23.88 4.81
C LEU A 533 -0.98 24.16 5.79
N TYR A 534 -1.12 25.38 6.28
CA TYR A 534 -2.23 25.80 7.13
C TYR A 534 -3.57 25.81 6.38
N THR A 535 -3.58 26.26 5.12
CA THR A 535 -4.79 26.25 4.27
C THR A 535 -5.16 24.86 3.76
N ARG A 536 -4.19 23.96 3.57
CA ARG A 536 -4.41 22.56 3.17
C ARG A 536 -4.81 21.67 4.35
N GLY A 537 -4.29 21.93 5.56
CA GLY A 537 -4.68 21.24 6.80
C GLY A 537 -6.15 21.44 7.18
N ASN A 538 -6.73 22.61 6.90
CA ASN A 538 -8.14 22.89 7.20
C ASN A 538 -9.13 22.25 6.20
N LYS A 539 -8.72 21.82 5.00
CA LYS A 539 -9.64 21.20 4.02
C LYS A 539 -9.72 19.67 4.16
N THR A 540 -8.64 19.02 4.59
CA THR A 540 -8.65 17.59 4.95
C THR A 540 -9.36 17.37 6.29
N GLU A 541 -9.21 18.25 7.28
CA GLU A 541 -9.89 18.11 8.58
C GLU A 541 -11.43 18.17 8.48
N VAL A 542 -11.99 18.89 7.50
CA VAL A 542 -13.45 19.09 7.32
C VAL A 542 -14.13 17.94 6.56
N THR A 543 -13.39 17.17 5.74
CA THR A 543 -13.96 16.06 4.94
C THR A 543 -13.92 14.72 5.69
N TYR A 544 -12.96 14.53 6.61
CA TYR A 544 -12.89 13.33 7.47
C TYR A 544 -13.86 13.40 8.67
N THR A 545 -14.10 14.61 9.22
CA THR A 545 -15.09 14.81 10.28
C THR A 545 -16.51 14.50 9.81
N THR A 546 -16.85 14.81 8.56
CA THR A 546 -18.20 14.58 8.02
C THR A 546 -18.55 13.09 7.85
N ARG A 547 -17.58 12.21 7.55
CA ARG A 547 -17.83 10.76 7.42
C ARG A 547 -17.90 10.07 8.79
N ALA A 548 -17.02 10.45 9.72
CA ALA A 548 -17.01 9.96 11.10
C ALA A 548 -18.26 10.39 11.90
N GLU A 549 -18.75 11.61 11.71
CA GLU A 549 -19.96 12.11 12.39
C GLU A 549 -21.26 11.38 11.96
N THR A 550 -21.33 10.88 10.73
CA THR A 550 -22.47 10.06 10.25
C THR A 550 -22.49 8.65 10.84
N ASP A 551 -21.33 8.02 11.05
CA ASP A 551 -21.25 6.65 11.61
C ASP A 551 -21.39 6.64 13.15
N ILE A 552 -20.88 7.67 13.85
CA ILE A 552 -20.94 7.79 15.32
C ILE A 552 -22.39 7.88 15.84
N ARG A 553 -23.33 8.41 15.05
CA ARG A 553 -24.77 8.50 15.43
C ARG A 553 -25.51 7.16 15.41
N ASN A 554 -24.94 6.11 14.80
CA ASN A 554 -25.59 4.79 14.69
C ASN A 554 -25.17 3.81 15.80
N TRP A 555 -24.16 4.14 16.62
CA TRP A 555 -23.64 3.27 17.68
C TRP A 555 -24.39 3.44 19.01
N ASN A 556 -25.66 3.03 19.05
CA ASN A 556 -26.57 3.18 20.20
C ASN A 556 -26.19 2.36 21.47
N ALA A 557 -25.07 1.61 21.47
CA ALA A 557 -24.73 0.64 22.52
C ALA A 557 -23.71 1.15 23.57
N ALA A 558 -22.93 2.19 23.27
CA ALA A 558 -21.88 2.72 24.16
C ALA A 558 -22.19 4.16 24.59
N LYS A 559 -21.91 4.51 25.86
CA LYS A 559 -22.22 5.84 26.42
C LYS A 559 -21.29 6.90 25.84
N PHE A 560 -21.85 7.99 25.35
CA PHE A 560 -21.08 9.17 24.97
C PHE A 560 -20.73 10.00 26.21
N PHE A 561 -19.45 10.33 26.37
CA PHE A 561 -18.96 11.21 27.43
C PHE A 561 -18.41 12.50 26.83
N THR A 562 -18.66 13.62 27.48
CA THR A 562 -18.05 14.90 27.12
C THR A 562 -16.62 15.00 27.66
N TYR A 563 -15.75 15.78 27.02
CA TYR A 563 -14.37 15.96 27.51
C TYR A 563 -14.36 16.57 28.92
N LYS A 564 -15.33 17.43 29.24
CA LYS A 564 -15.49 18.03 30.57
C LYS A 564 -15.79 16.97 31.63
N GLU A 565 -16.66 16.01 31.33
CA GLU A 565 -16.97 14.90 32.25
C GLU A 565 -15.75 14.01 32.48
N ILE A 566 -15.02 13.67 31.41
CA ILE A 566 -13.79 12.87 31.53
C ILE A 566 -12.72 13.60 32.34
N LYS A 567 -12.52 14.89 32.06
CA LYS A 567 -11.55 15.72 32.78
C LYS A 567 -11.90 15.85 34.27
N ALA A 568 -13.19 15.93 34.60
CA ALA A 568 -13.66 15.90 35.99
C ALA A 568 -13.43 14.52 36.62
N ALA A 569 -13.79 13.44 35.92
CA ALA A 569 -13.66 12.07 36.40
C ALA A 569 -12.20 11.67 36.68
N THR A 570 -11.25 12.15 35.87
CA THR A 570 -9.80 11.86 36.01
C THR A 570 -9.04 12.88 36.86
N ASN A 571 -9.74 13.84 37.48
CA ASN A 571 -9.14 14.95 38.23
C ASN A 571 -8.04 15.67 37.42
N ASN A 572 -8.39 16.09 36.19
CA ASN A 572 -7.46 16.67 35.20
C ASN A 572 -6.34 15.71 34.79
N PHE A 573 -6.65 14.43 34.55
CA PHE A 573 -5.69 13.43 34.08
C PHE A 573 -4.47 13.28 35.03
N LYS A 574 -4.72 13.32 36.34
CA LYS A 574 -3.65 13.36 37.36
C LYS A 574 -2.95 12.02 37.54
N GLU A 575 -3.73 10.93 37.58
CA GLU A 575 -3.23 9.60 37.94
C GLU A 575 -3.08 8.73 36.70
N VAL A 576 -1.83 8.53 36.27
CA VAL A 576 -1.48 7.67 35.15
C VAL A 576 -1.32 6.23 35.65
N ILE A 577 -2.09 5.31 35.09
CA ILE A 577 -2.02 3.87 35.42
C ILE A 577 -1.36 3.04 34.32
N GLY A 578 -1.11 3.62 33.13
CA GLY A 578 -0.38 2.96 32.06
C GLY A 578 0.06 3.93 30.97
N ARG A 579 1.14 3.60 30.28
CA ARG A 579 1.62 4.31 29.07
C ARG A 579 1.96 3.29 28.00
N GLY A 580 1.44 3.49 26.79
CA GLY A 580 1.72 2.64 25.63
C GLY A 580 1.92 3.46 24.35
N SER A 581 2.24 2.77 23.25
CA SER A 581 2.42 3.38 21.92
C SER A 581 1.17 4.14 21.43
N PHE A 582 -0.01 3.75 21.88
CA PHE A 582 -1.29 4.32 21.45
C PHE A 582 -1.85 5.42 22.39
N GLY A 583 -1.20 5.71 23.53
CA GLY A 583 -1.69 6.72 24.48
C GLY A 583 -1.29 6.50 25.94
N SER A 584 -1.78 7.37 26.82
CA SER A 584 -1.73 7.19 28.28
C SER A 584 -3.10 6.72 28.79
N VAL A 585 -3.08 5.85 29.80
CA VAL A 585 -4.28 5.41 30.51
C VAL A 585 -4.29 6.04 31.89
N TYR A 586 -5.42 6.63 32.26
CA TYR A 586 -5.63 7.33 33.51
C TYR A 586 -6.69 6.65 34.35
N LEU A 587 -6.52 6.66 35.68
CA LEU A 587 -7.60 6.28 36.59
C LEU A 587 -8.64 7.41 36.64
N GLY A 588 -9.91 7.04 36.50
CA GLY A 588 -11.03 7.96 36.65
C GLY A 588 -12.11 7.41 37.57
N LYS A 589 -12.91 8.30 38.12
CA LYS A 589 -14.11 7.98 38.88
C LYS A 589 -15.31 8.71 38.27
N LEU A 590 -16.25 7.96 37.70
CA LEU A 590 -17.47 8.52 37.11
C LEU A 590 -18.42 9.07 38.19
N GLN A 591 -19.41 9.85 37.79
CA GLN A 591 -20.38 10.49 38.70
C GLN A 591 -21.21 9.48 39.50
N ASP A 592 -21.44 8.28 38.95
CA ASP A 592 -22.11 7.16 39.61
C ASP A 592 -21.22 6.44 40.64
N GLY A 593 -19.96 6.88 40.80
CA GLY A 593 -18.99 6.32 41.72
C GLY A 593 -18.13 5.18 41.14
N ASN A 594 -18.41 4.73 39.91
CA ASN A 594 -17.67 3.64 39.29
C ASN A 594 -16.25 4.07 38.88
N LEU A 595 -15.26 3.23 39.20
CA LEU A 595 -13.88 3.40 38.75
C LEU A 595 -13.76 2.96 37.28
N VAL A 596 -13.03 3.76 36.50
CA VAL A 596 -12.83 3.55 35.07
C VAL A 596 -11.38 3.76 34.67
N ALA A 597 -10.95 3.05 33.62
CA ALA A 597 -9.68 3.28 32.95
C ALA A 597 -9.94 4.15 31.71
N VAL A 598 -9.30 5.32 31.66
CA VAL A 598 -9.49 6.32 30.60
C VAL A 598 -8.25 6.35 29.71
N LYS A 599 -8.34 5.76 28.52
CA LYS A 599 -7.25 5.74 27.52
C LYS A 599 -7.35 6.99 26.66
N VAL A 600 -6.40 7.90 26.83
CA VAL A 600 -6.28 9.15 26.05
C VAL A 600 -5.21 8.97 24.99
N ARG A 601 -5.58 9.17 23.74
CA ARG A 601 -4.66 9.02 22.61
C ARG A 601 -3.82 10.29 22.42
N PHE A 602 -2.51 10.12 22.19
CA PHE A 602 -1.61 11.23 21.82
C PHE A 602 -1.30 11.28 20.32
N ASP A 603 -1.49 10.15 19.64
CA ASP A 603 -1.11 10.00 18.23
C ASP A 603 -2.12 10.67 17.30
N LYS A 604 -1.66 11.71 16.59
CA LYS A 604 -2.40 12.47 15.58
C LYS A 604 -2.32 11.85 14.18
N SER A 605 -1.67 10.69 14.03
CA SER A 605 -1.58 9.96 12.77
C SER A 605 -2.92 9.37 12.34
N GLN A 606 -3.06 9.10 11.03
CA GLN A 606 -4.23 8.40 10.47
C GLN A 606 -4.37 6.97 11.02
N LEU A 607 -3.26 6.24 11.17
CA LEU A 607 -3.21 4.90 11.75
C LEU A 607 -3.84 4.85 13.15
N GLY A 608 -3.58 5.89 13.93
CA GLY A 608 -4.17 6.06 15.23
C GLY A 608 -5.69 6.28 15.17
N ALA A 609 -6.16 7.19 14.31
CA ALA A 609 -7.59 7.46 14.15
C ALA A 609 -8.39 6.21 13.73
N ASP A 610 -7.84 5.39 12.84
CA ASP A 610 -8.44 4.12 12.42
C ASP A 610 -8.55 3.12 13.58
N SER A 611 -7.51 3.03 14.41
CA SER A 611 -7.49 2.18 15.61
C SER A 611 -8.58 2.56 16.61
N PHE A 612 -8.81 3.86 16.83
CA PHE A 612 -9.91 4.34 17.69
C PHE A 612 -11.29 3.95 17.15
N ILE A 613 -11.55 4.20 15.86
CA ILE A 613 -12.84 3.88 15.22
C ILE A 613 -13.09 2.36 15.28
N ASN A 614 -12.06 1.56 14.99
CA ASN A 614 -12.13 0.11 15.05
C ASN A 614 -12.47 -0.38 16.46
N GLU A 615 -11.78 0.14 17.47
CA GLU A 615 -11.99 -0.26 18.86
C GLU A 615 -13.39 0.12 19.37
N VAL A 616 -13.90 1.31 19.05
CA VAL A 616 -15.28 1.71 19.37
C VAL A 616 -16.29 0.79 18.67
N SER A 617 -16.11 0.54 17.37
CA SER A 617 -17.03 -0.27 16.57
C SER A 617 -17.12 -1.71 17.10
N LEU A 618 -15.98 -2.35 17.35
CA LEU A 618 -15.91 -3.74 17.81
C LEU A 618 -16.42 -3.91 19.24
N LEU A 619 -15.88 -3.13 20.18
CA LEU A 619 -16.23 -3.27 21.61
C LEU A 619 -17.64 -2.82 21.94
N SER A 620 -18.29 -2.04 21.07
CA SER A 620 -19.72 -1.74 21.20
C SER A 620 -20.61 -2.95 20.91
N GLN A 621 -20.12 -3.92 20.14
CA GLN A 621 -20.89 -5.07 19.66
C GLN A 621 -20.61 -6.36 20.43
N ILE A 622 -19.47 -6.47 21.12
CA ILE A 622 -19.05 -7.69 21.83
C ILE A 622 -19.07 -7.54 23.35
N ARG A 623 -19.52 -8.59 24.05
CA ARG A 623 -19.50 -8.66 25.52
C ARG A 623 -19.20 -10.08 25.96
N HIS A 624 -18.14 -10.26 26.74
CA HIS A 624 -17.73 -11.55 27.26
C HIS A 624 -16.98 -11.39 28.59
N GLN A 625 -17.08 -12.36 29.50
CA GLN A 625 -16.50 -12.25 30.85
C GLN A 625 -14.97 -12.09 30.83
N ASN A 626 -14.30 -12.65 29.82
CA ASN A 626 -12.85 -12.59 29.63
C ASN A 626 -12.39 -11.56 28.59
N LEU A 627 -13.23 -10.60 28.23
CA LEU A 627 -12.86 -9.45 27.40
C LEU A 627 -13.12 -8.16 28.18
N VAL A 628 -12.28 -7.15 28.01
CA VAL A 628 -12.47 -5.86 28.67
C VAL A 628 -13.68 -5.13 28.10
N SER A 629 -14.57 -4.66 28.99
CA SER A 629 -15.79 -3.95 28.63
C SER A 629 -15.54 -2.46 28.38
N LEU A 630 -15.87 -2.00 27.17
CA LEU A 630 -15.97 -0.57 26.85
C LEU A 630 -17.22 0.02 27.54
N LYS A 631 -17.02 1.01 28.41
CA LYS A 631 -18.11 1.75 29.07
C LYS A 631 -18.59 2.93 28.22
N GLY A 632 -17.71 3.50 27.42
CA GLY A 632 -18.05 4.58 26.51
C GLY A 632 -16.84 5.24 25.87
N PHE A 633 -17.09 6.33 25.16
CA PHE A 633 -16.05 7.07 24.44
C PHE A 633 -16.36 8.56 24.43
N CYS A 634 -15.32 9.36 24.19
CA CYS A 634 -15.41 10.81 23.96
C CYS A 634 -14.74 11.12 22.63
N HIS A 635 -15.45 11.87 21.79
CA HIS A 635 -14.97 12.37 20.50
C HIS A 635 -15.32 13.86 20.37
N GLU A 636 -14.41 14.73 20.81
CA GLU A 636 -14.60 16.20 20.82
C GLU A 636 -13.31 16.91 20.42
N SER A 637 -13.35 17.90 19.52
CA SER A 637 -12.27 18.89 19.29
C SER A 637 -10.83 18.36 19.33
N LYS A 638 -10.55 17.28 18.58
CA LYS A 638 -9.24 16.56 18.50
C LYS A 638 -8.88 15.67 19.70
N GLN A 639 -9.82 15.40 20.60
CA GLN A 639 -9.69 14.45 21.71
C GLN A 639 -10.45 13.17 21.39
N GLN A 640 -9.71 12.06 21.24
CA GLN A 640 -10.22 10.71 21.06
C GLN A 640 -9.89 9.90 22.31
N ILE A 641 -10.91 9.60 23.12
CA ILE A 641 -10.75 8.99 24.44
C ILE A 641 -11.67 7.79 24.57
N LEU A 642 -11.14 6.68 25.07
CA LEU A 642 -11.88 5.45 25.36
C LEU A 642 -11.97 5.26 26.87
N VAL A 643 -13.15 4.84 27.34
CA VAL A 643 -13.45 4.62 28.75
C VAL A 643 -13.80 3.16 28.96
N TYR A 644 -12.98 2.45 29.73
CA TYR A 644 -13.15 1.03 30.05
C TYR A 644 -13.48 0.83 31.52
N GLU A 645 -13.91 -0.38 31.87
CA GLU A 645 -13.85 -0.83 33.26
C GLU A 645 -12.42 -0.75 33.82
N TYR A 646 -12.28 -0.32 35.06
CA TYR A 646 -10.98 -0.34 35.74
C TYR A 646 -10.70 -1.74 36.29
N LEU A 647 -9.50 -2.25 35.99
CA LEU A 647 -9.03 -3.58 36.38
C LEU A 647 -7.81 -3.42 37.31
N PRO A 648 -7.99 -3.57 38.63
CA PRO A 648 -6.95 -3.23 39.61
C PRO A 648 -5.81 -4.27 39.70
N GLY A 649 -5.99 -5.47 39.15
CA GLY A 649 -4.94 -6.48 39.09
C GLY A 649 -3.82 -6.14 38.10
N GLY A 650 -3.97 -5.07 37.30
CA GLY A 650 -2.97 -4.63 36.33
C GLY A 650 -2.81 -5.61 35.17
N SER A 651 -1.70 -5.49 34.43
CA SER A 651 -1.40 -6.38 33.30
C SER A 651 -0.67 -7.65 33.75
N LEU A 652 -0.70 -8.69 32.91
CA LEU A 652 0.07 -9.91 33.15
C LEU A 652 1.58 -9.62 33.14
N THR A 653 2.05 -8.72 32.27
CA THR A 653 3.46 -8.27 32.28
C THR A 653 3.87 -7.69 33.63
N ASP A 654 3.02 -6.88 34.27
CA ASP A 654 3.31 -6.29 35.59
C ASP A 654 3.44 -7.35 36.69
N ASN A 655 2.70 -8.46 36.55
CA ASN A 655 2.68 -9.55 37.52
C ASN A 655 3.75 -10.62 37.26
N LEU A 656 4.32 -10.68 36.04
CA LEU A 656 5.45 -11.55 35.71
C LEU A 656 6.80 -10.85 35.92
N TYR A 657 6.94 -9.60 35.43
CA TYR A 657 8.22 -8.88 35.38
C TYR A 657 8.23 -7.55 36.14
N GLY A 658 7.05 -6.97 36.36
CA GLY A 658 6.90 -5.63 36.94
C GLY A 658 7.08 -5.55 38.46
N ALA A 659 6.76 -4.39 39.04
CA ALA A 659 6.91 -4.15 40.47
C ALA A 659 6.05 -5.11 41.32
N SER A 660 4.91 -5.57 40.80
CA SER A 660 4.01 -6.49 41.48
C SER A 660 4.63 -7.89 41.65
N SER A 661 5.44 -8.36 40.70
CA SER A 661 6.11 -9.67 40.78
C SER A 661 7.12 -9.75 41.92
N LYS A 662 7.65 -8.60 42.37
CA LYS A 662 8.55 -8.50 43.53
C LYS A 662 7.81 -8.62 44.88
N SER A 663 6.49 -8.45 44.89
CA SER A 663 5.67 -8.48 46.11
C SER A 663 4.96 -9.82 46.31
N VAL A 664 4.43 -10.41 45.23
CA VAL A 664 3.71 -11.69 45.24
C VAL A 664 4.02 -12.43 43.95
N THR A 665 4.63 -13.61 44.06
CA THR A 665 4.97 -14.45 42.91
C THR A 665 3.75 -15.28 42.48
N LEU A 666 3.43 -15.28 41.19
CA LEU A 666 2.29 -16.05 40.67
C LEU A 666 2.57 -17.55 40.72
N SER A 667 1.78 -18.28 41.53
CA SER A 667 1.81 -19.74 41.58
C SER A 667 1.37 -20.37 40.26
N TRP A 668 1.77 -21.63 40.02
CA TRP A 668 1.46 -22.32 38.77
C TRP A 668 -0.05 -22.43 38.49
N VAL A 669 -0.84 -22.75 39.53
CA VAL A 669 -2.31 -22.81 39.42
C VAL A 669 -2.90 -21.45 39.00
N ARG A 670 -2.31 -20.34 39.47
CA ARG A 670 -2.75 -19.00 39.10
C ARG A 670 -2.41 -18.68 37.64
N ARG A 671 -1.20 -19.02 37.20
CA ARG A 671 -0.77 -18.88 35.80
C ARG A 671 -1.65 -19.68 34.84
N LEU A 672 -2.01 -20.91 35.20
CA LEU A 672 -2.95 -21.72 34.42
C LEU A 672 -4.37 -21.14 34.39
N LYS A 673 -4.87 -20.59 35.51
CA LYS A 673 -6.17 -19.92 35.52
C LYS A 673 -6.19 -18.71 34.57
N ILE A 674 -5.13 -17.91 34.57
CA ILE A 674 -4.97 -16.76 33.66
C ILE A 674 -4.95 -17.24 32.20
N ALA A 675 -4.18 -18.30 31.90
CA ALA A 675 -4.14 -18.88 30.55
C ALA A 675 -5.52 -19.39 30.10
N VAL A 676 -6.24 -20.10 30.97
CA VAL A 676 -7.59 -20.60 30.67
C VAL A 676 -8.57 -19.45 30.41
N ASP A 677 -8.53 -18.40 31.22
CA ASP A 677 -9.40 -17.23 31.07
C ASP A 677 -9.11 -16.47 29.77
N ALA A 678 -7.84 -16.21 29.45
CA ALA A 678 -7.45 -15.58 28.19
C ALA A 678 -7.85 -16.44 26.98
N ALA A 679 -7.63 -17.76 27.04
CA ALA A 679 -8.03 -18.68 25.97
C ALA A 679 -9.55 -18.71 25.76
N LYS A 680 -10.39 -18.58 26.81
CA LYS A 680 -11.84 -18.40 26.65
C LYS A 680 -12.20 -17.10 25.92
N GLY A 681 -11.47 -16.01 26.21
CA GLY A 681 -11.65 -14.74 25.52
C GLY A 681 -11.35 -14.85 24.03
N LEU A 682 -10.21 -15.46 23.66
CA LEU A 682 -9.85 -15.68 22.26
C LEU A 682 -10.80 -16.67 21.56
N ASP A 683 -11.22 -17.74 22.22
CA ASP A 683 -12.19 -18.69 21.68
C ASP A 683 -13.52 -18.03 21.35
N TYR A 684 -13.99 -17.11 22.22
CA TYR A 684 -15.16 -16.29 21.92
C TYR A 684 -14.95 -15.41 20.67
N LEU A 685 -13.77 -14.80 20.47
CA LEU A 685 -13.51 -13.98 19.28
C LEU A 685 -13.43 -14.81 17.98
N HIS A 686 -12.87 -16.01 18.05
CA HIS A 686 -12.66 -16.85 16.87
C HIS A 686 -13.91 -17.65 16.48
N ASN A 687 -14.62 -18.17 17.48
CA ASN A 687 -15.68 -19.16 17.31
C ASN A 687 -17.04 -18.70 17.87
N GLY A 688 -17.06 -17.74 18.81
CA GLY A 688 -18.26 -17.28 19.50
C GLY A 688 -18.86 -15.96 18.98
N SER A 689 -18.15 -15.22 18.14
CA SER A 689 -18.60 -13.95 17.57
C SER A 689 -18.86 -14.06 16.06
N GLU A 690 -19.91 -13.42 15.58
CA GLU A 690 -20.24 -13.32 14.17
C GLU A 690 -20.37 -11.84 13.77
N PRO A 691 -19.53 -11.32 12.86
CA PRO A 691 -18.44 -11.99 12.15
C PRO A 691 -17.25 -12.38 13.06
N ARG A 692 -16.45 -13.37 12.63
CA ARG A 692 -15.21 -13.80 13.34
C ARG A 692 -14.27 -12.61 13.53
N ILE A 693 -13.64 -12.50 14.70
CA ILE A 693 -12.70 -11.42 15.02
C ILE A 693 -11.31 -12.01 15.27
N ILE A 694 -10.30 -11.50 14.57
CA ILE A 694 -8.88 -11.79 14.82
C ILE A 694 -8.30 -10.62 15.63
N HIS A 695 -7.76 -10.89 16.81
CA HIS A 695 -7.30 -9.87 17.76
C HIS A 695 -6.05 -9.13 17.25
N ARG A 696 -5.08 -9.86 16.69
CA ARG A 696 -3.86 -9.40 16.02
C ARG A 696 -2.76 -8.81 16.91
N ASP A 697 -3.07 -8.47 18.15
CA ASP A 697 -2.09 -7.96 19.13
C ASP A 697 -2.19 -8.67 20.50
N VAL A 698 -2.25 -10.00 20.48
CA VAL A 698 -2.26 -10.80 21.72
C VAL A 698 -0.87 -10.77 22.35
N LYS A 699 -0.76 -10.28 23.59
CA LYS A 699 0.50 -10.20 24.35
C LYS A 699 0.24 -10.08 25.84
N SER A 700 1.23 -10.34 26.69
CA SER A 700 1.07 -10.28 28.14
C SER A 700 0.61 -8.91 28.66
N SER A 701 0.99 -7.80 28.02
CA SER A 701 0.57 -6.45 28.44
C SER A 701 -0.88 -6.12 28.09
N ASN A 702 -1.48 -6.88 27.16
CA ASN A 702 -2.89 -6.74 26.76
C ASN A 702 -3.81 -7.72 27.50
N ILE A 703 -3.30 -8.52 28.44
CA ILE A 703 -4.08 -9.41 29.31
C ILE A 703 -4.11 -8.78 30.71
N LEU A 704 -5.28 -8.28 31.10
CA LEU A 704 -5.49 -7.54 32.35
C LEU A 704 -6.22 -8.40 33.38
N MET A 705 -6.10 -8.05 34.67
CA MET A 705 -6.70 -8.79 35.77
C MET A 705 -7.66 -7.96 36.63
N ASP A 706 -8.81 -8.54 36.96
CA ASP A 706 -9.75 -7.95 37.92
C ASP A 706 -9.31 -8.15 39.39
N MET A 707 -10.14 -7.74 40.35
CA MET A 707 -9.84 -7.86 41.78
C MET A 707 -9.69 -9.31 42.23
N GLU A 708 -10.43 -10.21 41.60
CA GLU A 708 -10.40 -11.65 41.85
C GLU A 708 -9.30 -12.36 41.04
N MET A 709 -8.52 -11.59 40.27
CA MET A 709 -7.53 -11.92 39.24
C MET A 709 -7.97 -12.88 38.13
N ASN A 710 -9.23 -12.78 37.70
CA ASN A 710 -9.63 -13.36 36.43
C ASN A 710 -9.03 -12.53 35.29
N ALA A 711 -8.58 -13.22 34.24
CA ALA A 711 -7.94 -12.55 33.12
C ALA A 711 -8.97 -12.06 32.09
N LYS A 712 -8.72 -10.87 31.53
CA LYS A 712 -9.49 -10.24 30.46
C LYS A 712 -8.56 -9.71 29.37
N ILE A 713 -8.91 -9.98 28.11
CA ILE A 713 -8.18 -9.47 26.94
C ILE A 713 -8.62 -8.04 26.61
N SER A 714 -7.64 -7.19 26.32
CA SER A 714 -7.78 -5.77 26.03
C SER A 714 -7.04 -5.35 24.75
N ASP A 715 -7.23 -4.08 24.34
CA ASP A 715 -6.60 -3.42 23.20
C ASP A 715 -6.97 -3.99 21.82
N PHE A 716 -8.19 -3.66 21.38
CA PHE A 716 -8.75 -4.14 20.12
C PHE A 716 -8.45 -3.21 18.93
N GLY A 717 -7.57 -2.22 19.11
CA GLY A 717 -7.27 -1.21 18.10
C GLY A 717 -6.73 -1.79 16.78
N LEU A 718 -6.06 -2.94 16.82
CA LEU A 718 -5.52 -3.62 15.64
C LEU A 718 -6.39 -4.78 15.14
N SER A 719 -7.46 -5.12 15.85
CA SER A 719 -8.30 -6.29 15.56
C SER A 719 -9.02 -6.17 14.22
N LYS A 720 -9.35 -7.31 13.61
CA LYS A 720 -9.93 -7.36 12.27
C LYS A 720 -11.11 -8.33 12.23
N GLN A 721 -12.25 -7.87 11.70
CA GLN A 721 -13.39 -8.73 11.39
C GLN A 721 -13.19 -9.47 10.07
N VAL A 722 -13.49 -10.76 10.07
CA VAL A 722 -13.55 -11.60 8.87
C VAL A 722 -15.00 -11.61 8.38
N THR A 723 -15.31 -10.76 7.41
CA THR A 723 -16.69 -10.50 6.95
C THR A 723 -17.25 -11.57 6.01
N ARG A 724 -16.40 -12.46 5.49
CA ARG A 724 -16.76 -13.60 4.63
C ARG A 724 -16.65 -14.89 5.43
N ALA A 725 -17.75 -15.63 5.55
CA ALA A 725 -17.78 -16.87 6.34
C ALA A 725 -16.89 -17.99 5.76
N ASP A 726 -16.59 -17.93 4.47
CA ASP A 726 -15.76 -18.88 3.70
C ASP A 726 -14.29 -18.44 3.57
N ALA A 727 -13.93 -17.25 4.06
CA ALA A 727 -12.56 -16.77 3.96
C ALA A 727 -11.62 -17.56 4.87
N THR A 728 -10.59 -18.18 4.27
CA THR A 728 -9.54 -18.92 4.99
C THR A 728 -8.49 -18.00 5.61
N HIS A 729 -8.36 -16.77 5.10
CA HIS A 729 -7.41 -15.75 5.55
C HIS A 729 -7.88 -14.35 5.18
N VAL A 730 -7.26 -13.34 5.77
CA VAL A 730 -7.44 -11.92 5.44
C VAL A 730 -6.09 -11.34 5.00
N THR A 731 -5.96 -10.95 3.73
CA THR A 731 -4.75 -10.26 3.26
C THR A 731 -4.74 -8.82 3.77
N THR A 732 -3.73 -8.46 4.57
CA THR A 732 -3.65 -7.14 5.20
C THR A 732 -2.21 -6.78 5.58
N VAL A 733 -1.89 -5.48 5.50
CA VAL A 733 -0.60 -4.90 5.92
C VAL A 733 -0.17 -5.45 7.28
N VAL A 734 1.07 -5.93 7.41
CA VAL A 734 1.53 -6.52 8.67
C VAL A 734 1.50 -5.50 9.83
N LYS A 735 0.80 -5.86 10.90
CA LYS A 735 0.67 -5.12 12.17
C LYS A 735 0.67 -6.12 13.33
N GLY A 736 1.30 -5.76 14.45
CA GLY A 736 1.40 -6.53 15.69
C GLY A 736 2.64 -6.14 16.50
N THR A 737 2.87 -6.78 17.64
CA THR A 737 4.02 -6.50 18.52
C THR A 737 5.18 -7.46 18.24
N ALA A 738 6.41 -6.92 18.12
CA ALA A 738 7.63 -7.72 17.96
C ALA A 738 7.79 -8.74 19.10
N GLY A 739 8.21 -9.97 18.77
CA GLY A 739 8.29 -11.10 19.71
C GLY A 739 7.02 -11.96 19.78
N TYR A 740 5.85 -11.38 19.49
CA TYR A 740 4.56 -12.10 19.44
C TYR A 740 4.05 -12.32 18.03
N LEU A 741 4.62 -11.63 17.05
CA LEU A 741 4.17 -11.63 15.67
C LEU A 741 4.37 -13.01 15.01
N ASP A 742 3.29 -13.52 14.41
CA ASP A 742 3.30 -14.76 13.65
C ASP A 742 4.26 -14.67 12.44
N PRO A 743 5.28 -15.54 12.34
CA PRO A 743 6.26 -15.50 11.26
C PRO A 743 5.65 -15.79 9.89
N GLU A 744 4.59 -16.61 9.80
CA GLU A 744 3.93 -16.92 8.54
C GLU A 744 3.12 -15.74 8.03
N TYR A 745 2.33 -15.11 8.92
CA TYR A 745 1.63 -13.86 8.62
C TYR A 745 2.60 -12.73 8.28
N TYR A 746 3.76 -12.64 8.95
CA TYR A 746 4.80 -11.67 8.61
C TYR A 746 5.33 -11.89 7.18
N SER A 747 5.60 -13.14 6.78
CA SER A 747 6.13 -13.44 5.45
C SER A 747 5.09 -13.39 4.31
N THR A 748 3.84 -13.76 4.59
CA THR A 748 2.80 -13.95 3.55
C THR A 748 1.81 -12.80 3.47
N GLN A 749 1.77 -11.93 4.49
CA GLN A 749 0.74 -10.91 4.69
C GLN A 749 -0.70 -11.48 4.80
N GLN A 750 -0.83 -12.79 5.04
CA GLN A 750 -2.10 -13.49 5.22
C GLN A 750 -2.38 -13.64 6.72
N LEU A 751 -3.37 -12.89 7.23
CA LEU A 751 -3.79 -12.94 8.62
C LEU A 751 -4.86 -14.04 8.82
N THR A 752 -4.68 -14.91 9.79
CA THR A 752 -5.65 -15.97 10.15
C THR A 752 -5.87 -16.01 11.66
N GLU A 753 -6.86 -16.76 12.15
CA GLU A 753 -7.01 -17.01 13.59
C GLU A 753 -5.80 -17.76 14.18
N LYS A 754 -5.04 -18.48 13.35
CA LYS A 754 -3.80 -19.15 13.77
C LYS A 754 -2.67 -18.16 14.09
N SER A 755 -2.77 -16.91 13.64
CA SER A 755 -1.83 -15.86 14.03
C SER A 755 -2.02 -15.47 15.50
N ASP A 756 -3.27 -15.36 15.97
CA ASP A 756 -3.55 -15.15 17.40
C ASP A 756 -3.13 -16.35 18.24
N VAL A 757 -3.29 -17.58 17.72
CA VAL A 757 -2.82 -18.80 18.40
C VAL A 757 -1.30 -18.78 18.58
N TYR A 758 -0.54 -18.33 17.57
CA TYR A 758 0.91 -18.17 17.70
C TYR A 758 1.27 -17.18 18.81
N SER A 759 0.68 -15.98 18.76
CA SER A 759 0.91 -14.93 19.77
C SER A 759 0.51 -15.40 21.18
N PHE A 760 -0.59 -16.14 21.31
CA PHE A 760 -1.00 -16.74 22.58
C PHE A 760 -0.03 -17.85 23.04
N GLY A 761 0.53 -18.63 22.11
CA GLY A 761 1.59 -19.59 22.38
C GLY A 761 2.82 -18.93 23.01
N VAL A 762 3.21 -17.74 22.56
CA VAL A 762 4.29 -16.96 23.19
C VAL A 762 3.92 -16.57 24.62
N VAL A 763 2.68 -16.14 24.88
CA VAL A 763 2.19 -15.87 26.24
C VAL A 763 2.24 -17.11 27.13
N LEU A 764 1.94 -18.29 26.61
CA LEU A 764 2.07 -19.54 27.37
C LEU A 764 3.53 -19.83 27.72
N LEU A 765 4.48 -19.56 26.82
CA LEU A 765 5.91 -19.67 27.12
C LEU A 765 6.35 -18.67 28.18
N GLU A 766 5.86 -17.43 28.13
CA GLU A 766 6.12 -16.43 29.19
C GLU A 766 5.64 -16.93 30.56
N LEU A 767 4.43 -17.50 30.64
CA LEU A 767 3.88 -18.06 31.88
C LEU A 767 4.67 -19.26 32.41
N ILE A 768 5.24 -20.10 31.54
CA ILE A 768 6.04 -21.28 31.92
C ILE A 768 7.44 -20.87 32.35
N CYS A 769 8.09 -20.01 31.57
CA CYS A 769 9.51 -19.69 31.72
C CYS A 769 9.77 -18.47 32.61
N GLY A 770 8.77 -17.62 32.86
CA GLY A 770 8.95 -16.39 33.63
C GLY A 770 9.94 -15.43 32.97
N ARG A 771 9.99 -15.40 31.63
CA ARG A 771 10.95 -14.61 30.84
C ARG A 771 10.26 -13.84 29.72
N GLU A 772 10.67 -12.60 29.47
CA GLU A 772 10.13 -11.77 28.39
C GLU A 772 10.39 -12.38 27.00
N PRO A 773 9.50 -12.14 26.00
CA PRO A 773 9.63 -12.71 24.65
C PRO A 773 10.90 -12.33 23.90
N LEU A 774 11.39 -11.11 24.14
CA LEU A 774 12.62 -10.57 23.58
C LEU A 774 13.48 -10.07 24.75
N ASN A 775 14.67 -10.64 24.92
CA ASN A 775 15.60 -10.20 25.96
C ASN A 775 16.82 -9.51 25.35
N HIS A 776 17.07 -8.25 25.74
CA HIS A 776 18.24 -7.48 25.30
C HIS A 776 19.59 -7.98 25.84
N SER A 777 19.59 -9.04 26.65
CA SER A 777 20.80 -9.67 27.20
C SER A 777 20.79 -11.19 26.97
N GLY A 778 21.73 -11.69 26.16
CA GLY A 778 21.87 -13.13 25.86
C GLY A 778 22.65 -13.43 24.57
N THR A 779 22.93 -14.70 24.30
CA THR A 779 23.39 -15.19 22.97
C THR A 779 22.27 -15.07 21.93
N PRO A 780 22.56 -15.04 20.61
CA PRO A 780 21.55 -14.90 19.56
C PRO A 780 20.38 -15.89 19.67
N ASP A 781 20.67 -17.15 20.00
CA ASP A 781 19.65 -18.21 20.19
C ASP A 781 18.78 -18.02 21.44
N SER A 782 19.25 -17.20 22.39
CA SER A 782 18.53 -16.90 23.64
C SER A 782 17.78 -15.57 23.59
N PHE A 783 17.93 -14.77 22.52
CA PHE A 783 17.29 -13.47 22.37
C PHE A 783 15.77 -13.60 22.23
N ASN A 784 15.32 -14.59 21.46
CA ASN A 784 13.91 -14.87 21.22
C ASN A 784 13.44 -16.04 22.10
N LEU A 785 12.40 -15.81 22.89
CA LEU A 785 11.85 -16.80 23.82
C LEU A 785 11.39 -18.09 23.12
N VAL A 786 10.81 -18.00 21.92
CA VAL A 786 10.33 -19.16 21.16
C VAL A 786 11.51 -20.02 20.71
N LEU A 787 12.54 -19.40 20.11
CA LEU A 787 13.75 -20.10 19.65
C LEU A 787 14.47 -20.79 20.81
N TRP A 788 14.52 -20.13 21.96
CA TRP A 788 15.14 -20.67 23.16
C TRP A 788 14.30 -21.78 23.82
N ALA A 789 13.02 -21.56 24.13
CA ALA A 789 12.24 -22.46 24.97
C ALA A 789 11.76 -23.73 24.25
N LYS A 790 11.37 -23.60 22.98
CA LYS A 790 10.71 -24.69 22.22
C LYS A 790 11.55 -25.99 22.17
N PRO A 791 12.87 -25.98 21.87
CA PRO A 791 13.67 -27.20 21.84
C PRO A 791 13.73 -27.93 23.20
N TYR A 792 13.83 -27.17 24.30
CA TYR A 792 13.87 -27.76 25.65
C TYR A 792 12.52 -28.36 26.06
N LEU A 793 11.41 -27.67 25.77
CA LEU A 793 10.07 -28.19 26.08
C LEU A 793 9.76 -29.44 25.26
N GLN A 794 10.16 -29.49 23.99
CA GLN A 794 10.03 -30.67 23.14
C GLN A 794 10.85 -31.86 23.64
N ALA A 795 12.02 -31.60 24.24
CA ALA A 795 12.85 -32.60 24.91
C ALA A 795 12.34 -33.01 26.31
N GLY A 796 11.22 -32.43 26.79
CA GLY A 796 10.69 -32.67 28.13
C GLY A 796 11.55 -32.08 29.26
N ALA A 797 12.42 -31.13 28.96
CA ALA A 797 13.36 -30.57 29.92
C ALA A 797 12.71 -29.43 30.73
N PHE A 798 12.25 -29.71 31.94
CA PHE A 798 11.65 -28.72 32.85
C PHE A 798 12.65 -27.75 33.49
N GLN A 799 13.92 -27.80 33.11
CA GLN A 799 14.97 -26.91 33.62
C GLN A 799 14.74 -25.43 33.25
N ILE A 800 14.01 -25.19 32.16
CA ILE A 800 13.65 -23.85 31.66
C ILE A 800 12.37 -23.28 32.29
N VAL A 801 11.71 -24.06 33.16
CA VAL A 801 10.57 -23.59 33.94
C VAL A 801 11.08 -22.57 34.95
N ASP A 802 10.32 -21.49 35.11
CA ASP A 802 10.56 -20.42 36.09
C ASP A 802 10.95 -21.01 37.46
N GLU A 803 12.05 -20.52 38.01
CA GLU A 803 12.60 -21.01 39.27
C GLU A 803 11.60 -20.90 40.42
N SER A 804 10.75 -19.87 40.40
CA SER A 804 9.71 -19.66 41.41
C SER A 804 8.61 -20.75 41.41
N LEU A 805 8.50 -21.52 40.33
CA LEU A 805 7.52 -22.59 40.20
C LEU A 805 8.09 -23.96 40.59
N LYS A 806 9.42 -24.14 40.63
CA LYS A 806 10.06 -25.45 40.85
C LYS A 806 9.59 -26.06 42.18
N GLY A 807 9.06 -27.29 42.11
CA GLY A 807 8.53 -28.02 43.27
C GLY A 807 7.08 -27.69 43.65
N THR A 808 6.42 -26.74 42.96
CA THR A 808 5.04 -26.31 43.29
C THR A 808 4.00 -26.76 42.26
N PHE A 809 4.42 -27.45 41.19
CA PHE A 809 3.55 -27.94 40.12
C PHE A 809 3.58 -29.46 39.98
N ASP A 810 2.45 -30.00 39.51
CA ASP A 810 2.38 -31.37 39.02
C ASP A 810 3.05 -31.50 37.65
N ALA A 811 3.87 -32.54 37.49
CA ALA A 811 4.68 -32.74 36.29
C ALA A 811 3.81 -32.98 35.04
N GLU A 812 2.67 -33.66 35.15
CA GLU A 812 1.77 -33.92 34.03
C GLU A 812 1.00 -32.65 33.64
N SER A 813 0.57 -31.85 34.62
CA SER A 813 0.00 -30.51 34.39
C SER A 813 0.96 -29.61 33.60
N MET A 814 2.21 -29.51 34.05
CA MET A 814 3.25 -28.72 33.37
C MET A 814 3.56 -29.25 31.98
N ARG A 815 3.70 -30.58 31.82
CA ARG A 815 3.97 -31.23 30.54
C ARG A 815 2.89 -30.91 29.49
N ARG A 816 1.62 -30.92 29.89
CA ARG A 816 0.50 -30.59 28.99
C ARG A 816 0.54 -29.14 28.54
N ALA A 817 0.75 -28.21 29.48
CA ALA A 817 0.89 -26.79 29.16
C ALA A 817 2.09 -26.51 28.24
N ALA A 818 3.24 -27.14 28.50
CA ALA A 818 4.43 -27.03 27.67
C ALA A 818 4.24 -27.57 26.25
N LEU A 819 3.56 -28.71 26.11
CA LEU A 819 3.28 -29.32 24.82
C LEU A 819 2.36 -28.43 23.97
N ILE A 820 1.28 -27.92 24.57
CA ILE A 820 0.33 -27.09 23.84
C ILE A 820 0.94 -25.72 23.49
N ALA A 821 1.77 -25.14 24.37
CA ALA A 821 2.53 -23.93 24.08
C ALA A 821 3.47 -24.14 22.87
N SER A 822 4.23 -25.24 22.88
CA SER A 822 5.20 -25.57 21.81
C SER A 822 4.52 -25.81 20.45
N ARG A 823 3.35 -26.46 20.43
CA ARG A 823 2.54 -26.63 19.21
C ARG A 823 1.91 -25.32 18.71
N SER A 824 1.56 -24.43 19.62
CA SER A 824 0.95 -23.13 19.28
C SER A 824 1.93 -22.21 18.56
N VAL A 825 3.23 -22.33 18.86
CA VAL A 825 4.31 -21.55 18.22
C VAL A 825 5.00 -22.27 17.05
N GLU A 826 4.34 -23.23 16.42
CA GLU A 826 4.86 -23.84 15.18
C GLU A 826 4.95 -22.80 14.06
N ARG A 827 6.00 -22.89 13.22
CA ARG A 827 6.19 -21.93 12.12
C ARG A 827 5.05 -22.03 11.11
N ASP A 828 4.65 -23.25 10.79
CA ASP A 828 3.55 -23.60 9.89
C ASP A 828 2.20 -23.56 10.64
N ALA A 829 1.31 -22.66 10.23
CA ALA A 829 -0.01 -22.41 10.80
C ALA A 829 -0.94 -23.64 10.72
N SER A 830 -0.73 -24.54 9.76
CA SER A 830 -1.51 -25.78 9.63
C SER A 830 -1.23 -26.75 10.78
N ARG A 831 -0.04 -26.70 11.37
CA ARG A 831 0.37 -27.55 12.50
C ARG A 831 -0.03 -26.99 13.86
N ARG A 832 -0.38 -25.70 13.92
CA ARG A 832 -0.87 -25.06 15.13
C ARG A 832 -2.27 -25.60 15.48
N PRO A 833 -2.58 -25.84 16.76
CA PRO A 833 -3.94 -26.15 17.18
C PRO A 833 -4.89 -24.96 16.91
N THR A 834 -6.19 -25.20 16.99
CA THR A 834 -7.19 -24.14 17.15
C THR A 834 -7.19 -23.64 18.59
N ILE A 835 -7.67 -22.41 18.83
CA ILE A 835 -7.75 -21.89 20.20
C ILE A 835 -8.68 -22.74 21.10
N ALA A 836 -9.71 -23.36 20.52
CA ALA A 836 -10.61 -24.28 21.22
C ALA A 836 -9.87 -25.52 21.75
N GLU A 837 -8.98 -26.10 20.94
CA GLU A 837 -8.11 -27.22 21.34
C GLU A 837 -7.11 -26.76 22.42
N VAL A 838 -6.53 -25.56 22.28
CA VAL A 838 -5.64 -24.98 23.29
C VAL A 838 -6.38 -24.83 24.63
N LEU A 839 -7.59 -24.28 24.60
CA LEU A 839 -8.43 -24.10 25.78
C LEU A 839 -8.78 -25.45 26.43
N ALA A 840 -9.07 -26.48 25.64
CA ALA A 840 -9.37 -27.82 26.15
C ALA A 840 -8.19 -28.42 26.92
N GLU A 841 -6.98 -28.38 26.34
CA GLU A 841 -5.77 -28.89 27.00
C GLU A 841 -5.41 -28.09 28.26
N LEU A 842 -5.55 -26.77 28.22
CA LEU A 842 -5.29 -25.92 29.40
C LEU A 842 -6.28 -26.20 30.54
N LYS A 843 -7.57 -26.47 30.25
CA LYS A 843 -8.55 -26.88 31.27
C LYS A 843 -8.18 -28.20 31.94
N VAL A 844 -7.66 -29.16 31.16
CA VAL A 844 -7.18 -30.44 31.70
C VAL A 844 -5.97 -30.21 32.58
N ALA A 845 -4.96 -29.47 32.10
CA ALA A 845 -3.78 -29.13 32.89
C ALA A 845 -4.13 -28.42 34.20
N TYR A 846 -5.09 -27.49 34.16
CA TYR A 846 -5.60 -26.78 35.34
C TYR A 846 -6.28 -27.71 36.35
N SER A 847 -7.11 -28.64 35.87
CA SER A 847 -7.81 -29.61 36.72
C SER A 847 -6.85 -30.59 37.43
N ILE A 848 -5.80 -31.02 36.72
CA ILE A 848 -4.73 -31.86 37.28
C ILE A 848 -3.99 -31.10 38.39
N GLN A 849 -3.63 -29.84 38.14
CA GLN A 849 -2.93 -29.02 39.14
C GLN A 849 -3.80 -28.76 40.39
N LEU A 850 -5.11 -28.52 40.23
CA LEU A 850 -6.02 -28.38 41.36
C LEU A 850 -6.08 -29.65 42.21
N SER A 851 -6.12 -30.82 41.55
CA SER A 851 -6.12 -32.12 42.24
C SER A 851 -4.82 -32.36 42.99
N TYR A 852 -3.68 -31.99 42.41
CA TYR A 852 -2.36 -32.03 43.05
C TYR A 852 -2.31 -31.17 44.31
N ILE A 853 -2.78 -29.92 44.24
CA ILE A 853 -2.80 -29.01 45.38
C ILE A 853 -3.66 -29.59 46.51
N ALA A 854 -4.88 -30.05 46.20
CA ALA A 854 -5.77 -30.66 47.19
C ALA A 854 -5.14 -31.90 47.86
N PHE A 855 -4.40 -32.71 47.10
CA PHE A 855 -3.68 -33.86 47.66
C PHE A 855 -2.52 -33.42 48.59
N THR A 856 -1.74 -32.41 48.19
CA THR A 856 -0.61 -31.91 48.99
C THR A 856 -1.04 -31.13 50.24
N GLU A 857 -2.20 -30.48 50.22
CA GLU A 857 -2.79 -29.81 51.39
C GLU A 857 -3.39 -30.81 52.40
N HIS A 858 -3.75 -32.03 51.97
CA HIS A 858 -4.19 -33.11 52.85
C HIS A 858 -3.03 -33.97 53.40
N ALA A 859 -1.85 -33.92 52.79
CA ALA A 859 -0.67 -34.68 53.19
C ALA A 859 0.26 -33.91 54.16
N ASN A 860 0.05 -32.61 54.33
CA ASN A 860 0.65 -31.74 55.34
C ASN A 860 -0.38 -31.42 56.44
#